data_AF-A0A8X8YWG3-F1
#
_entry.id   AF-A0A8X8YWG3-F1
#
_cell.length_a   1.000
_cell.length_b   1.000
_cell.length_c   1.000
_cell.angle_alpha   90.00
_cell.angle_beta   90.00
_cell.angle_gamma   90.00
#
_symmetry.space_group_name_H-M   'P 1'
#
loop_
_entity.id
_entity.type
_entity.pdbx_description
1 polymer ?
#
loop_
_entity_poly.entity_id
_entity_poly.type
_entity_poly.pdbx_seq_one_letter_code
_entity_poly.pdbx_strand_id
1 'polypeptide(L)'
;MAMEWNAETLQFLSQCFINTLSPLPEPRRHAEAALAEAADRPNYGLAVLRLVAEPAVDEQIRQSAAVNFKNHLKARWAQNPDDPDRVGVPDTEKEQIKGLIVRLMVTATPKIQAQLSEALTVIGNHDFPKQWRALLPELVVTLDELSQANDYVSVNGILATVDSLLKKFRYEYQTNDLLLDLKYCLDNFAPPLLQVFQRTARYLDQAVASGSANAIVLKGYIESQTLCCWIFHSFNYMDLPEFFEDHMDEWMVEFNKYLTVKYSALEDSGSDGLAVVDDLRAVVCENISLYMKRDEEPFQRYLSGFVEAVWGLLVAASNSSSRESLTVTAIKFLTTVSTSVHHTLFARDDILQQICQSVVIPNVMLRDEDEELFEMNYIEFIRRDMEGSDLETRRRIACELLKGIALNYKERVAEKVSAQIQGLLASFSQNPAANWKHKDCAIYLVVSLATKKASGTSVSTDLVDVESFFGSVIVPELRNQDVDGFPMLKAGALKFFTMFRNQIPKAVAVSLLPDVVRFLVSESNVVHSYAASCIEKLLLVKDEGGRARYSAEDISPFLLALMTNLFGALQKAESEENHYVMRCIVRVLGVANISHEVALPCTNGLATPKGSLIGGGVEEPAGVAAYCMVGVKLMGGKAIRRREKNYRAAHDGGNSTRLPPPPVASSIDALPSKLRKLMSFAGSAKEPLNFGKKKIGDGADKAARSVEGTESSTAGMKRKRDGKDLMEQQKGQGDEDPEMSKNEKKKKKRKSKVADDLRFKALDTPAAGSRKKERKKKLLEAKKKKQQKVQTEDDMDFRGREEIKFGDIVQAPPKLTAVPKLESMMLHKKGFVYRQSKPTENVKDGNQGQGYPVPVMRASRELIRLSVLPSKDAKKEPPIDVEIDHGPIVDCFGLVTQSQGEESEHNS
;
A
#
# COMPACT_ATOMS: atom_id res chain seq x y z
N MET A 1 32.66 21.83 -33.96
CA MET A 1 33.95 21.39 -33.37
C MET A 1 33.65 20.58 -32.12
N ALA A 2 34.44 19.56 -31.82
CA ALA A 2 34.31 18.83 -30.56
C ALA A 2 34.79 19.71 -29.38
N MET A 3 34.31 19.43 -28.18
CA MET A 3 34.70 20.14 -26.96
C MET A 3 36.01 19.54 -26.42
N GLU A 4 37.13 20.18 -26.72
CA GLU A 4 38.44 19.72 -26.27
C GLU A 4 38.68 20.08 -24.80
N TRP A 5 39.33 19.17 -24.07
CA TRP A 5 39.73 19.41 -22.68
C TRP A 5 40.99 20.27 -22.63
N ASN A 6 40.80 21.56 -22.33
CA ASN A 6 41.86 22.56 -22.20
C ASN A 6 41.48 23.58 -21.11
N ALA A 7 42.38 24.53 -20.83
CA ALA A 7 42.16 25.54 -19.77
C ALA A 7 40.94 26.44 -20.03
N GLU A 8 40.66 26.78 -21.29
CA GLU A 8 39.51 27.61 -21.67
C GLU A 8 38.19 26.88 -21.42
N THR A 9 38.10 25.60 -21.81
CA THR A 9 36.97 24.71 -21.53
C THR A 9 36.74 24.56 -20.03
N LEU A 10 37.80 24.35 -19.24
CA LEU A 10 37.70 24.24 -17.78
C LEU A 10 37.17 25.55 -17.16
N GLN A 11 37.70 26.70 -17.58
CA GLN A 11 37.26 28.01 -17.11
C GLN A 11 35.81 28.29 -17.49
N PHE A 12 35.43 28.04 -18.76
CA PHE A 12 34.07 28.21 -19.27
C PHE A 12 33.05 27.36 -18.48
N LEU A 13 33.30 26.05 -18.35
CA LEU A 13 32.41 25.16 -17.62
C LEU A 13 32.31 25.53 -16.14
N SER A 14 33.43 25.85 -15.49
CA SER A 14 33.45 26.28 -14.08
C SER A 14 32.63 27.55 -13.86
N GLN A 15 32.79 28.54 -14.75
CA GLN A 15 32.05 29.80 -14.69
C GLN A 15 30.55 29.61 -14.97
N CYS A 16 30.17 28.70 -15.88
CA CYS A 16 28.78 28.35 -16.09
C CYS A 16 28.18 27.65 -14.86
N PHE A 17 28.84 26.62 -14.34
CA PHE A 17 28.32 25.85 -13.20
C PHE A 17 28.19 26.69 -11.93
N ILE A 18 29.13 27.59 -11.60
CA ILE A 18 28.94 28.51 -10.46
C ILE A 18 27.78 29.50 -10.71
N ASN A 19 27.60 29.98 -11.95
CA ASN A 19 26.50 30.89 -12.30
C ASN A 19 25.12 30.22 -12.24
N THR A 20 25.00 28.90 -12.47
CA THR A 20 23.73 28.16 -12.23
C THR A 20 23.28 28.19 -10.77
N LEU A 21 24.18 28.49 -9.84
CA LEU A 21 23.91 28.58 -8.40
C LEU A 21 23.69 30.03 -7.92
N SER A 22 23.72 31.01 -8.83
CA SER A 22 23.50 32.41 -8.49
C SER A 22 22.09 32.66 -7.95
N PRO A 23 21.89 33.48 -6.90
CA PRO A 23 20.54 33.85 -6.46
C PRO A 23 19.78 34.65 -7.54
N LEU A 24 20.49 35.36 -8.41
CA LEU A 24 19.90 36.20 -9.45
C LEU A 24 19.34 35.36 -10.63
N PRO A 25 18.19 35.72 -11.24
CA PRO A 25 17.62 34.96 -12.35
C PRO A 25 18.42 35.04 -13.66
N GLU A 26 18.95 36.22 -14.03
CA GLU A 26 19.61 36.41 -15.34
C GLU A 26 20.92 35.62 -15.48
N PRO A 27 21.86 35.63 -14.50
CA PRO A 27 23.08 34.81 -14.60
C PRO A 27 22.79 33.31 -14.70
N ARG A 28 21.73 32.83 -14.01
CA ARG A 28 21.28 31.44 -14.12
C ARG A 28 20.76 31.12 -15.51
N ARG A 29 19.82 31.92 -16.04
CA ARG A 29 19.26 31.69 -17.39
C ARG A 29 20.33 31.73 -18.47
N HIS A 30 21.30 32.64 -18.38
CA HIS A 30 22.44 32.69 -19.31
C HIS A 30 23.34 31.45 -19.19
N ALA A 31 23.66 30.99 -17.97
CA ALA A 31 24.47 29.81 -17.76
C ALA A 31 23.76 28.50 -18.20
N GLU A 32 22.47 28.37 -17.91
CA GLU A 32 21.64 27.24 -18.35
C GLU A 32 21.54 27.17 -19.89
N ALA A 33 21.35 28.31 -20.56
CA ALA A 33 21.34 28.39 -22.02
C ALA A 33 22.71 28.04 -22.63
N ALA A 34 23.81 28.57 -22.08
CA ALA A 34 25.16 28.25 -22.53
C ALA A 34 25.53 26.77 -22.33
N LEU A 35 25.10 26.17 -21.22
CA LEU A 35 25.27 24.73 -20.97
C LEU A 35 24.39 23.87 -21.88
N ALA A 36 23.18 24.32 -22.23
CA ALA A 36 22.31 23.63 -23.18
C ALA A 36 22.93 23.59 -24.59
N GLU A 37 23.44 24.73 -25.08
CA GLU A 37 24.15 24.81 -26.37
C GLU A 37 25.46 24.00 -26.36
N ALA A 38 26.21 24.05 -25.25
CA ALA A 38 27.42 23.24 -25.10
C ALA A 38 27.11 21.73 -25.09
N ALA A 39 25.96 21.32 -24.56
CA ALA A 39 25.53 19.92 -24.48
C ALA A 39 25.16 19.27 -25.83
N ASP A 40 25.10 20.04 -26.92
CA ASP A 40 25.00 19.50 -28.30
C ASP A 40 26.38 19.27 -28.96
N ARG A 41 27.48 19.66 -28.30
CA ARG A 41 28.84 19.50 -28.82
C ARG A 41 29.40 18.12 -28.44
N PRO A 42 30.06 17.37 -29.35
CA PRO A 42 30.74 16.12 -29.03
C PRO A 42 31.80 16.32 -27.92
N ASN A 43 32.05 15.29 -27.10
CA ASN A 43 32.93 15.33 -25.93
C ASN A 43 32.44 16.22 -24.76
N TYR A 44 31.23 16.78 -24.80
CA TYR A 44 30.69 17.55 -23.67
C TYR A 44 30.59 16.71 -22.39
N GLY A 45 30.03 15.50 -22.48
CA GLY A 45 29.85 14.62 -21.32
C GLY A 45 31.19 14.25 -20.69
N LEU A 46 32.17 13.94 -21.53
CA LEU A 46 33.55 13.69 -21.11
C LEU A 46 34.22 14.93 -20.47
N ALA A 47 34.04 16.12 -21.05
CA ALA A 47 34.61 17.36 -20.51
C ALA A 47 34.01 17.71 -19.14
N VAL A 48 32.70 17.55 -18.96
CA VAL A 48 32.05 17.72 -17.65
C VAL A 48 32.55 16.66 -16.65
N LEU A 49 32.69 15.39 -17.05
CA LEU A 49 33.21 14.34 -16.18
C LEU A 49 34.65 14.61 -15.72
N ARG A 50 35.50 15.15 -16.60
CA ARG A 50 36.87 15.59 -16.25
C ARG A 50 36.88 16.76 -15.28
N LEU A 51 35.95 17.72 -15.40
CA LEU A 51 35.79 18.79 -14.40
C LEU A 51 35.37 18.22 -13.04
N VAL A 52 34.45 17.25 -12.99
CA VAL A 52 34.10 16.56 -11.73
C VAL A 52 35.31 15.82 -11.13
N ALA A 53 36.25 15.35 -11.97
CA ALA A 53 37.49 14.71 -11.54
C ALA A 53 38.60 15.67 -11.09
N GLU A 54 38.52 16.96 -11.40
CA GLU A 54 39.61 17.93 -11.15
C GLU A 54 39.61 18.42 -9.68
N PRO A 55 40.57 18.01 -8.83
CA PRO A 55 40.58 18.39 -7.41
C PRO A 55 40.89 19.88 -7.19
N ALA A 56 41.46 20.58 -8.18
CA ALA A 56 41.69 22.02 -8.11
C ALA A 56 40.41 22.87 -8.26
N VAL A 57 39.30 22.26 -8.68
CA VAL A 57 38.00 22.94 -8.80
C VAL A 57 37.21 22.80 -7.49
N ASP A 58 36.54 23.88 -7.10
CA ASP A 58 35.69 23.92 -5.91
C ASP A 58 34.59 22.84 -5.91
N GLU A 59 34.33 22.26 -4.72
CA GLU A 59 33.39 21.13 -4.58
C GLU A 59 31.96 21.49 -5.00
N GLN A 60 31.51 22.73 -4.78
CA GLN A 60 30.16 23.17 -5.15
C GLN A 60 29.99 23.21 -6.68
N ILE A 61 31.04 23.61 -7.41
CA ILE A 61 31.10 23.58 -8.87
C ILE A 61 31.10 22.12 -9.35
N ARG A 62 31.95 21.27 -8.77
CA ARG A 62 32.03 19.82 -9.11
C ARG A 62 30.71 19.10 -8.83
N GLN A 63 30.01 19.44 -7.76
CA GLN A 63 28.70 18.88 -7.43
C GLN A 63 27.64 19.31 -8.47
N SER A 64 27.60 20.59 -8.86
CA SER A 64 26.69 21.08 -9.91
C SER A 64 26.97 20.40 -11.26
N ALA A 65 28.25 20.27 -11.62
CA ALA A 65 28.70 19.55 -12.80
C ALA A 65 28.28 18.06 -12.79
N ALA A 66 28.38 17.37 -11.65
CA ALA A 66 27.95 15.97 -11.52
C ALA A 66 26.42 15.81 -11.66
N VAL A 67 25.63 16.76 -11.16
CA VAL A 67 24.17 16.79 -11.38
C VAL A 67 23.84 17.00 -12.86
N ASN A 68 24.54 17.93 -13.53
CA ASN A 68 24.38 18.15 -14.97
C ASN A 68 24.77 16.92 -15.78
N PHE A 69 25.93 16.32 -15.51
CA PHE A 69 26.42 15.12 -16.18
C PHE A 69 25.40 13.98 -16.14
N LYS A 70 24.88 13.65 -14.95
CA LYS A 70 23.79 12.68 -14.79
C LYS A 70 22.59 12.99 -15.69
N ASN A 71 22.13 14.25 -15.68
CA ASN A 71 20.97 14.67 -16.48
C ASN A 71 21.25 14.63 -17.99
N HIS A 72 22.50 14.91 -18.41
CA HIS A 72 22.95 14.76 -19.79
C HIS A 72 22.90 13.29 -20.23
N LEU A 73 23.41 12.35 -19.41
CA LEU A 73 23.33 10.91 -19.72
C LEU A 73 21.86 10.45 -19.81
N LYS A 74 21.01 10.81 -18.85
CA LYS A 74 19.57 10.48 -18.86
C LYS A 74 18.84 10.90 -20.12
N ALA A 75 19.33 11.94 -20.80
CA ALA A 75 18.68 12.53 -21.96
C ALA A 75 19.35 12.20 -23.31
N ARG A 76 20.56 11.63 -23.33
CA ARG A 76 21.35 11.39 -24.56
C ARG A 76 22.12 10.07 -24.62
N TRP A 77 22.14 9.24 -23.57
CA TRP A 77 22.92 8.00 -23.58
C TRP A 77 22.34 6.93 -24.52
N ALA A 78 21.02 6.77 -24.48
CA ALA A 78 20.25 5.99 -25.44
C ALA A 78 19.39 6.92 -26.31
N GLN A 79 19.08 6.48 -27.53
CA GLN A 79 18.14 7.18 -28.40
C GLN A 79 16.73 7.13 -27.79
N ASN A 80 16.10 8.29 -27.64
CA ASN A 80 14.74 8.38 -27.14
C ASN A 80 13.75 8.12 -28.31
N PRO A 81 12.86 7.11 -28.23
CA PRO A 81 11.86 6.87 -29.28
C PRO A 81 10.94 8.06 -29.55
N ASP A 82 10.72 8.92 -28.55
CA ASP A 82 9.86 10.10 -28.65
C ASP A 82 10.59 11.34 -29.23
N ASP A 83 11.92 11.28 -29.39
CA ASP A 83 12.77 12.39 -29.87
C ASP A 83 13.95 11.85 -30.69
N PRO A 84 13.69 11.34 -31.92
CA PRO A 84 14.68 10.63 -32.74
C PRO A 84 15.74 11.54 -33.37
N ASP A 85 15.47 12.84 -33.48
CA ASP A 85 16.40 13.82 -34.05
C ASP A 85 17.49 14.26 -33.05
N ARG A 86 17.34 13.90 -31.78
CA ARG A 86 18.28 14.25 -30.72
C ARG A 86 19.60 13.47 -30.85
N VAL A 87 20.68 14.20 -31.08
CA VAL A 87 22.04 13.64 -31.13
C VAL A 87 22.40 13.00 -29.78
N GLY A 88 22.60 11.68 -29.81
CA GLY A 88 23.06 10.87 -28.69
C GLY A 88 24.59 10.90 -28.54
N VAL A 89 25.08 10.42 -27.39
CA VAL A 89 26.53 10.38 -27.09
C VAL A 89 27.25 9.39 -28.04
N PRO A 90 28.33 9.80 -28.74
CA PRO A 90 29.10 8.91 -29.63
C PRO A 90 29.74 7.74 -28.88
N ASP A 91 29.82 6.56 -29.50
CA ASP A 91 30.36 5.35 -28.83
C ASP A 91 31.81 5.52 -28.35
N THR A 92 32.64 6.29 -29.06
CA THR A 92 34.00 6.64 -28.62
C THR A 92 34.04 7.48 -27.35
N GLU A 93 33.03 8.33 -27.14
CA GLU A 93 32.86 9.11 -25.91
C GLU A 93 32.30 8.23 -24.79
N LYS A 94 31.36 7.32 -25.12
CA LYS A 94 30.80 6.34 -24.16
C LYS A 94 31.89 5.48 -23.53
N GLU A 95 32.78 4.88 -24.32
CA GLU A 95 33.86 4.03 -23.78
C GLU A 95 34.85 4.81 -22.89
N GLN A 96 35.12 6.08 -23.22
CA GLN A 96 35.95 6.95 -22.36
C GLN A 96 35.24 7.35 -21.07
N ILE A 97 33.93 7.57 -21.10
CA ILE A 97 33.10 7.81 -19.91
C ILE A 97 33.08 6.56 -19.01
N LYS A 98 32.86 5.37 -19.59
CA LYS A 98 32.89 4.07 -18.89
C LYS A 98 34.20 3.87 -18.14
N GLY A 99 35.34 4.09 -18.80
CA GLY A 99 36.67 3.92 -18.20
C GLY A 99 37.07 4.97 -17.15
N LEU A 100 36.26 6.00 -16.91
CA LEU A 100 36.54 7.05 -15.91
C LEU A 100 35.53 7.08 -14.76
N ILE A 101 34.25 6.78 -15.02
CA ILE A 101 33.16 7.00 -14.07
C ILE A 101 33.28 6.12 -12.80
N VAL A 102 33.71 4.86 -12.93
CA VAL A 102 33.83 3.92 -11.80
C VAL A 102 34.89 4.39 -10.81
N ARG A 103 36.13 4.60 -11.28
CA ARG A 103 37.22 5.14 -10.47
C ARG A 103 36.85 6.48 -9.83
N LEU A 104 36.21 7.38 -10.58
CA LEU A 104 35.83 8.70 -10.05
C LEU A 104 34.77 8.58 -8.94
N MET A 105 33.76 7.73 -9.10
CA MET A 105 32.74 7.46 -8.09
C MET A 105 33.33 6.95 -6.77
N VAL A 106 34.35 6.10 -6.84
CA VAL A 106 35.06 5.57 -5.66
C VAL A 106 35.88 6.66 -4.96
N THR A 107 36.52 7.57 -5.69
CA THR A 107 37.38 8.62 -5.11
C THR A 107 36.68 9.96 -4.82
N ALA A 108 35.36 10.05 -5.03
CA ALA A 108 34.59 11.28 -4.88
C ALA A 108 34.03 11.49 -3.47
N THR A 109 33.72 12.74 -3.10
CA THR A 109 32.99 13.04 -1.86
C THR A 109 31.56 12.46 -1.91
N PRO A 110 30.91 12.14 -0.77
CA PRO A 110 29.60 11.47 -0.76
C PRO A 110 28.52 12.16 -1.60
N LYS A 111 28.52 13.51 -1.63
CA LYS A 111 27.59 14.31 -2.45
C LYS A 111 27.76 14.09 -3.95
N ILE A 112 29.01 13.97 -4.41
CA ILE A 112 29.37 13.76 -5.81
C ILE A 112 29.18 12.27 -6.17
N GLN A 113 29.65 11.36 -5.31
CA GLN A 113 29.48 9.92 -5.43
C GLN A 113 28.02 9.53 -5.67
N ALA A 114 27.07 10.11 -4.92
CA ALA A 114 25.64 9.87 -5.10
C ALA A 114 25.12 10.26 -6.51
N GLN A 115 25.66 11.33 -7.12
CA GLN A 115 25.30 11.70 -8.49
C GLN A 115 25.94 10.79 -9.55
N LEU A 116 27.16 10.33 -9.29
CA LEU A 116 27.90 9.43 -10.18
C LEU A 116 27.34 8.00 -10.15
N SER A 117 26.89 7.51 -9.00
CA SER A 117 26.24 6.20 -8.86
C SER A 117 24.91 6.16 -9.63
N GLU A 118 24.14 7.24 -9.59
CA GLU A 118 22.91 7.41 -10.36
C GLU A 118 23.20 7.55 -11.88
N ALA A 119 24.26 8.27 -12.25
CA ALA A 119 24.73 8.34 -13.64
C ALA A 119 25.20 6.96 -14.16
N LEU A 120 25.89 6.18 -13.34
CA LEU A 120 26.33 4.82 -13.64
C LEU A 120 25.14 3.85 -13.75
N THR A 121 24.10 4.01 -12.94
CA THR A 121 22.84 3.27 -13.05
C THR A 121 22.15 3.56 -14.40
N VAL A 122 22.16 4.82 -14.87
CA VAL A 122 21.63 5.19 -16.20
C VAL A 122 22.39 4.49 -17.33
N ILE A 123 23.73 4.49 -17.28
CA ILE A 123 24.54 3.76 -18.27
C ILE A 123 24.22 2.25 -18.20
N GLY A 124 24.19 1.67 -17.00
CA GLY A 124 23.98 0.25 -16.80
C GLY A 124 22.59 -0.26 -17.20
N ASN A 125 21.56 0.58 -17.14
CA ASN A 125 20.23 0.23 -17.64
C ASN A 125 20.20 -0.02 -19.16
N HIS A 126 21.16 0.53 -19.91
CA HIS A 126 21.27 0.35 -21.36
C HIS A 126 22.39 -0.63 -21.75
N ASP A 127 23.57 -0.48 -21.17
CA ASP A 127 24.79 -1.15 -21.64
C ASP A 127 25.10 -2.43 -20.82
N PHE A 128 24.64 -2.54 -19.57
CA PHE A 128 25.01 -3.64 -18.68
C PHE A 128 23.98 -4.79 -18.69
N PRO A 129 24.41 -6.06 -18.83
CA PRO A 129 25.80 -6.54 -18.88
C PRO A 129 26.37 -6.71 -20.29
N LYS A 130 25.54 -6.73 -21.33
CA LYS A 130 25.93 -7.22 -22.67
C LYS A 130 27.00 -6.37 -23.37
N GLN A 131 26.91 -5.05 -23.26
CA GLN A 131 27.80 -4.06 -23.88
C GLN A 131 28.84 -3.47 -22.91
N TRP A 132 28.81 -3.86 -21.63
CA TRP A 132 29.79 -3.44 -20.63
C TRP A 132 30.10 -4.56 -19.63
N ARG A 133 30.64 -5.67 -20.15
CA ARG A 133 30.99 -6.85 -19.33
C ARG A 133 32.07 -6.54 -18.28
N ALA A 134 33.05 -5.71 -18.62
CA ALA A 134 34.18 -5.36 -17.75
C ALA A 134 33.79 -4.70 -16.40
N LEU A 135 32.60 -4.10 -16.32
CA LEU A 135 32.13 -3.38 -15.13
C LEU A 135 32.13 -4.25 -13.86
N LEU A 136 31.58 -5.47 -13.90
CA LEU A 136 31.54 -6.32 -12.70
C LEU A 136 32.94 -6.75 -12.23
N PRO A 137 33.83 -7.27 -13.09
CA PRO A 137 35.22 -7.55 -12.70
C PRO A 137 35.97 -6.35 -12.10
N GLU A 138 35.81 -5.15 -12.67
CA GLU A 138 36.43 -3.92 -12.14
C GLU A 138 35.89 -3.57 -10.74
N LEU A 139 34.57 -3.64 -10.55
CA LEU A 139 33.94 -3.41 -9.25
C LEU A 139 34.34 -4.48 -8.22
N VAL A 140 34.51 -5.75 -8.61
CA VAL A 140 34.94 -6.84 -7.73
C VAL A 140 36.35 -6.62 -7.19
N VAL A 141 37.32 -6.28 -8.05
CA VAL A 141 38.70 -6.00 -7.64
C VAL A 141 38.73 -4.82 -6.67
N THR A 142 38.08 -3.71 -7.05
CA THR A 142 38.03 -2.49 -6.24
C THR A 142 37.35 -2.73 -4.88
N LEU A 143 36.28 -3.54 -4.85
CA LEU A 143 35.56 -3.90 -3.62
C LEU A 143 36.40 -4.76 -2.67
N ASP A 144 37.19 -5.69 -3.20
CA ASP A 144 38.10 -6.51 -2.37
C ASP A 144 39.23 -5.65 -1.77
N GLU A 145 39.88 -4.80 -2.57
CA GLU A 145 40.92 -3.87 -2.11
C GLU A 145 40.41 -2.94 -0.99
N LEU A 146 39.26 -2.28 -1.19
CA LEU A 146 38.70 -1.32 -0.22
C LEU A 146 38.22 -1.99 1.08
N SER A 147 37.62 -3.17 0.99
CA SER A 147 37.16 -3.90 2.18
C SER A 147 38.30 -4.59 2.94
N GLN A 148 39.44 -4.88 2.30
CA GLN A 148 40.69 -5.19 3.01
C GLN A 148 41.28 -3.94 3.70
N ALA A 149 41.22 -2.78 3.05
CA ALA A 149 41.63 -1.50 3.63
C ALA A 149 40.67 -0.93 4.71
N ASN A 150 39.54 -1.60 4.96
CA ASN A 150 38.49 -1.18 5.92
C ASN A 150 37.86 0.19 5.59
N ASP A 151 37.87 0.62 4.32
CA ASP A 151 37.20 1.85 3.86
C ASP A 151 35.73 1.58 3.51
N TYR A 152 34.90 1.58 4.56
CA TYR A 152 33.48 1.27 4.41
C TYR A 152 32.64 2.37 3.75
N VAL A 153 33.14 3.60 3.65
CA VAL A 153 32.45 4.65 2.88
C VAL A 153 32.49 4.30 1.39
N SER A 154 33.66 3.94 0.87
CA SER A 154 33.85 3.56 -0.53
C SER A 154 33.24 2.20 -0.86
N VAL A 155 33.33 1.22 0.05
CA VAL A 155 32.63 -0.08 -0.08
C VAL A 155 31.11 0.11 -0.22
N ASN A 156 30.50 0.95 0.62
CA ASN A 156 29.05 1.19 0.56
C ASN A 156 28.64 1.90 -0.73
N GLY A 157 29.46 2.82 -1.25
CA GLY A 157 29.26 3.44 -2.57
C GLY A 157 29.26 2.43 -3.73
N ILE A 158 30.16 1.45 -3.72
CA ILE A 158 30.19 0.36 -4.70
C ILE A 158 28.96 -0.55 -4.54
N LEU A 159 28.65 -1.00 -3.32
CA LEU A 159 27.53 -1.91 -3.09
C LEU A 159 26.18 -1.26 -3.43
N ALA A 160 25.98 0.03 -3.14
CA ALA A 160 24.78 0.78 -3.51
C ALA A 160 24.60 0.93 -5.04
N THR A 161 25.72 1.05 -5.75
CA THR A 161 25.76 1.05 -7.21
C THR A 161 25.38 -0.33 -7.77
N VAL A 162 25.96 -1.40 -7.22
CA VAL A 162 25.65 -2.78 -7.64
C VAL A 162 24.19 -3.14 -7.34
N ASP A 163 23.66 -2.83 -6.15
CA ASP A 163 22.23 -2.98 -5.85
C ASP A 163 21.35 -2.27 -6.89
N SER A 164 21.69 -1.02 -7.24
CA SER A 164 20.93 -0.23 -8.21
C SER A 164 20.97 -0.81 -9.64
N LEU A 165 22.09 -1.40 -10.06
CA LEU A 165 22.20 -2.15 -11.33
C LEU A 165 21.42 -3.47 -11.34
N LEU A 166 21.28 -4.11 -10.18
CA LEU A 166 20.62 -5.42 -10.03
C LEU A 166 19.11 -5.31 -9.71
N LYS A 167 18.61 -4.14 -9.27
CA LYS A 167 17.17 -3.89 -8.99
C LYS A 167 16.25 -4.29 -10.13
N LYS A 168 16.68 -4.19 -11.40
CA LYS A 168 15.89 -4.63 -12.56
C LYS A 168 15.41 -6.08 -12.48
N PHE A 169 16.20 -6.97 -11.86
CA PHE A 169 15.82 -8.37 -11.66
C PHE A 169 14.64 -8.58 -10.70
N ARG A 170 14.24 -7.56 -9.92
CA ARG A 170 13.06 -7.59 -9.04
C ARG A 170 11.75 -7.21 -9.75
N TYR A 171 11.82 -6.43 -10.83
CA TYR A 171 10.63 -5.76 -11.40
C TYR A 171 10.39 -6.03 -12.88
N GLU A 172 11.42 -6.40 -13.65
CA GLU A 172 11.26 -6.74 -15.07
C GLU A 172 10.64 -8.13 -15.27
N TYR A 173 9.90 -8.28 -16.38
CA TYR A 173 9.31 -9.56 -16.76
C TYR A 173 10.41 -10.59 -17.08
N GLN A 174 10.27 -11.79 -16.54
CA GLN A 174 11.20 -12.90 -16.75
C GLN A 174 11.29 -13.26 -18.24
N THR A 175 12.39 -12.85 -18.88
CA THR A 175 12.74 -13.19 -20.27
C THR A 175 14.03 -14.02 -20.29
N ASN A 176 14.27 -14.74 -21.39
CA ASN A 176 15.52 -15.51 -21.55
C ASN A 176 16.76 -14.61 -21.53
N ASP A 177 16.66 -13.40 -22.11
CA ASP A 177 17.73 -12.40 -22.06
C ASP A 177 18.02 -11.96 -20.63
N LEU A 178 16.98 -11.61 -19.86
CA LEU A 178 17.12 -11.20 -18.47
C LEU A 178 17.68 -12.33 -17.59
N LEU A 179 17.36 -13.60 -17.88
CA LEU A 179 17.92 -14.76 -17.18
C LEU A 179 19.39 -15.03 -17.56
N LEU A 180 19.80 -14.77 -18.80
CA LEU A 180 21.22 -14.83 -19.20
C LEU A 180 22.03 -13.71 -18.54
N ASP A 181 21.45 -12.51 -18.44
CA ASP A 181 22.05 -11.37 -17.77
C ASP A 181 22.15 -11.60 -16.25
N LEU A 182 21.11 -12.18 -15.62
CA LEU A 182 21.14 -12.61 -14.23
C LEU A 182 22.21 -13.68 -14.00
N LYS A 183 22.30 -14.71 -14.87
CA LYS A 183 23.34 -15.74 -14.78
C LYS A 183 24.73 -15.13 -14.88
N TYR A 184 24.96 -14.18 -15.79
CA TYR A 184 26.24 -13.47 -15.87
C TYR A 184 26.59 -12.77 -14.54
N CYS A 185 25.62 -12.10 -13.92
CA CYS A 185 25.85 -11.43 -12.63
C CYS A 185 26.13 -12.42 -11.50
N LEU A 186 25.39 -13.54 -11.43
CA LEU A 186 25.59 -14.61 -10.46
C LEU A 186 27.00 -15.22 -10.58
N ASP A 187 27.39 -15.62 -11.79
CA ASP A 187 28.68 -16.30 -12.06
C ASP A 187 29.89 -15.42 -11.72
N ASN A 188 29.76 -14.08 -11.77
CA ASN A 188 30.86 -13.13 -11.57
C ASN A 188 30.83 -12.40 -10.22
N PHE A 189 29.67 -12.28 -9.56
CA PHE A 189 29.53 -11.45 -8.35
C PHE A 189 28.99 -12.17 -7.11
N ALA A 190 28.34 -13.33 -7.23
CA ALA A 190 27.84 -14.03 -6.04
C ALA A 190 28.97 -14.52 -5.09
N PRO A 191 30.11 -15.07 -5.58
CA PRO A 191 31.23 -15.43 -4.69
C PRO A 191 31.93 -14.22 -4.04
N PRO A 192 32.28 -13.13 -4.77
CA PRO A 192 32.80 -11.91 -4.15
C PRO A 192 31.85 -11.29 -3.12
N LEU A 193 30.54 -11.27 -3.39
CA LEU A 193 29.53 -10.78 -2.46
C LEU A 193 29.58 -11.55 -1.12
N LEU A 194 29.63 -12.89 -1.16
CA LEU A 194 29.71 -13.71 0.05
C LEU A 194 31.00 -13.45 0.83
N GLN A 195 32.14 -13.29 0.15
CA GLN A 195 33.41 -12.97 0.80
C GLN A 195 33.37 -11.63 1.53
N VAL A 196 32.80 -10.59 0.90
CA VAL A 196 32.64 -9.26 1.50
C VAL A 196 31.65 -9.31 2.66
N PHE A 197 30.49 -9.97 2.49
CA PHE A 197 29.48 -10.18 3.53
C PHE A 197 30.08 -10.80 4.81
N GLN A 198 30.84 -11.89 4.66
CA GLN A 198 31.52 -12.56 5.77
C GLN A 198 32.65 -11.73 6.39
N ARG A 199 33.41 -10.99 5.58
CA ARG A 199 34.48 -10.09 6.05
C ARG A 199 33.90 -8.97 6.91
N THR A 200 32.86 -8.30 6.41
CA THR A 200 32.11 -7.27 7.15
C THR A 200 31.49 -7.83 8.42
N ALA A 201 30.94 -9.05 8.39
CA ALA A 201 30.36 -9.68 9.57
C ALA A 201 31.40 -9.88 10.69
N ARG A 202 32.61 -10.34 10.33
CA ARG A 202 33.71 -10.49 11.30
C ARG A 202 34.18 -9.15 11.88
N TYR A 203 34.27 -8.09 11.07
CA TYR A 203 34.60 -6.75 11.58
C TYR A 203 33.50 -6.18 12.48
N LEU A 204 32.23 -6.42 12.14
CA LEU A 204 31.08 -6.04 12.97
C LEU A 204 31.11 -6.78 14.32
N ASP A 205 31.32 -8.10 14.31
CA ASP A 205 31.45 -8.91 15.53
C ASP A 205 32.62 -8.43 16.42
N GLN A 206 33.78 -8.15 15.82
CA GLN A 206 34.95 -7.60 16.53
C GLN A 206 34.66 -6.23 17.15
N ALA A 207 34.01 -5.34 16.39
CA ALA A 207 33.62 -4.01 16.87
C ALA A 207 32.63 -4.11 18.05
N VAL A 208 31.58 -4.92 17.93
CA VAL A 208 30.61 -5.15 19.01
C VAL A 208 31.28 -5.78 20.24
N ALA A 209 32.12 -6.81 20.05
CA ALA A 209 32.80 -7.49 21.16
C ALA A 209 33.82 -6.61 21.90
N SER A 210 34.45 -5.64 21.22
CA SER A 210 35.41 -4.73 21.85
C SER A 210 34.78 -3.76 22.86
N GLY A 211 33.47 -3.52 22.78
CA GLY A 211 32.75 -2.53 23.60
C GLY A 211 33.16 -1.07 23.37
N SER A 212 34.18 -0.81 22.54
CA SER A 212 34.76 0.52 22.28
C SER A 212 34.40 1.07 20.89
N ALA A 213 33.51 0.41 20.16
CA ALA A 213 33.22 0.76 18.78
C ALA A 213 32.50 2.10 18.62
N ASN A 214 33.08 2.98 17.83
CA ASN A 214 32.47 4.24 17.41
C ASN A 214 31.20 3.95 16.59
N ALA A 215 30.08 4.59 16.94
CA ALA A 215 28.80 4.49 16.23
C ALA A 215 28.93 4.73 14.72
N ILE A 216 29.85 5.61 14.29
CA ILE A 216 30.13 5.90 12.86
C ILE A 216 30.67 4.65 12.13
N VAL A 217 31.55 3.89 12.78
CA VAL A 217 32.16 2.68 12.20
C VAL A 217 31.13 1.55 12.15
N LEU A 218 30.36 1.37 13.22
CA LEU A 218 29.23 0.41 13.24
C LEU A 218 28.19 0.74 12.17
N LYS A 219 27.83 2.03 12.00
CA LYS A 219 26.92 2.49 10.93
C LYS A 219 27.42 2.06 9.56
N GLY A 220 28.70 2.30 9.25
CA GLY A 220 29.31 1.87 7.98
C GLY A 220 29.22 0.35 7.74
N TYR A 221 29.47 -0.47 8.76
CA TYR A 221 29.33 -1.93 8.67
C TYR A 221 27.88 -2.38 8.50
N ILE A 222 26.92 -1.81 9.24
CA ILE A 222 25.50 -2.17 9.14
C ILE A 222 24.94 -1.76 7.78
N GLU A 223 25.24 -0.55 7.28
CA GLU A 223 24.87 -0.12 5.92
C GLU A 223 25.42 -1.08 4.85
N SER A 224 26.67 -1.53 4.99
CA SER A 224 27.27 -2.52 4.10
C SER A 224 26.49 -3.83 4.10
N GLN A 225 26.12 -4.33 5.29
CA GLN A 225 25.31 -5.54 5.41
C GLN A 225 23.91 -5.37 4.80
N THR A 226 23.28 -4.21 4.98
CA THR A 226 21.96 -3.91 4.37
C THR A 226 22.05 -3.96 2.84
N LEU A 227 23.10 -3.39 2.25
CA LEU A 227 23.34 -3.43 0.81
C LEU A 227 23.65 -4.84 0.32
N CYS A 228 24.45 -5.63 1.05
CA CYS A 228 24.66 -7.05 0.73
C CYS A 228 23.35 -7.86 0.78
N CYS A 229 22.48 -7.60 1.76
CA CYS A 229 21.17 -8.24 1.89
C CYS A 229 20.22 -7.85 0.73
N TRP A 230 20.29 -6.60 0.24
CA TRP A 230 19.54 -6.16 -0.94
C TRP A 230 20.06 -6.80 -2.24
N ILE A 231 21.37 -6.92 -2.42
CA ILE A 231 21.96 -7.62 -3.57
C ILE A 231 21.57 -9.10 -3.54
N PHE A 232 21.65 -9.75 -2.38
CA PHE A 232 21.14 -11.11 -2.15
C PHE A 232 19.67 -11.22 -2.55
N HIS A 233 18.81 -10.27 -2.15
CA HIS A 233 17.40 -10.26 -2.54
C HIS A 233 17.24 -10.22 -4.07
N SER A 234 17.97 -9.33 -4.76
CA SER A 234 17.93 -9.23 -6.24
C SER A 234 18.33 -10.53 -6.94
N PHE A 235 19.31 -11.25 -6.42
CA PHE A 235 19.77 -12.52 -7.00
C PHE A 235 18.80 -13.69 -6.76
N ASN A 236 18.14 -13.74 -5.61
CA ASN A 236 17.23 -14.81 -5.23
C ASN A 236 15.77 -14.54 -5.65
N TYR A 237 15.45 -13.33 -6.13
CA TYR A 237 14.08 -12.92 -6.39
C TYR A 237 13.32 -13.81 -7.39
N MET A 238 14.00 -14.29 -8.44
CA MET A 238 13.36 -15.06 -9.53
C MET A 238 13.28 -16.58 -9.30
N ASP A 239 14.29 -17.16 -8.65
CA ASP A 239 14.47 -18.60 -8.38
C ASP A 239 15.66 -18.70 -7.41
N LEU A 240 15.77 -19.76 -6.61
CA LEU A 240 16.94 -20.02 -5.78
C LEU A 240 18.15 -20.46 -6.66
N PRO A 241 19.24 -19.69 -6.74
CA PRO A 241 20.42 -20.09 -7.52
C PRO A 241 21.26 -21.11 -6.74
N GLU A 242 21.87 -22.07 -7.46
CA GLU A 242 22.69 -23.15 -6.89
C GLU A 242 23.77 -22.65 -5.92
N PHE A 243 24.45 -21.55 -6.24
CA PHE A 243 25.42 -20.93 -5.32
C PHE A 243 24.81 -20.52 -3.96
N PHE A 244 23.59 -19.99 -3.94
CA PHE A 244 22.93 -19.61 -2.68
C PHE A 244 22.29 -20.81 -1.97
N GLU A 245 21.89 -21.87 -2.69
CA GLU A 245 21.46 -23.15 -2.11
C GLU A 245 22.64 -23.86 -1.40
N ASP A 246 23.81 -23.89 -2.04
CA ASP A 246 25.03 -24.52 -1.51
C ASP A 246 25.63 -23.74 -0.32
N HIS A 247 25.47 -22.41 -0.28
CA HIS A 247 25.99 -21.52 0.76
C HIS A 247 24.91 -20.96 1.72
N MET A 248 23.78 -21.65 1.91
CA MET A 248 22.70 -21.15 2.78
C MET A 248 23.13 -20.96 4.23
N ASP A 249 24.00 -21.82 4.76
CA ASP A 249 24.38 -21.79 6.17
C ASP A 249 25.12 -20.49 6.52
N GLU A 250 25.99 -20.02 5.62
CA GLU A 250 26.75 -18.78 5.77
C GLU A 250 25.87 -17.52 5.80
N TRP A 251 24.77 -17.49 5.03
CA TRP A 251 23.82 -16.37 5.04
C TRP A 251 22.84 -16.45 6.21
N MET A 252 22.27 -17.63 6.48
CA MET A 252 21.18 -17.78 7.44
C MET A 252 21.65 -17.63 8.90
N VAL A 253 22.88 -18.02 9.22
CA VAL A 253 23.48 -17.78 10.55
C VAL A 253 23.62 -16.27 10.83
N GLU A 254 24.15 -15.52 9.85
CA GLU A 254 24.32 -14.06 9.97
C GLU A 254 22.99 -13.31 9.98
N PHE A 255 22.02 -13.71 9.14
CA PHE A 255 20.67 -13.15 9.18
C PHE A 255 19.99 -13.36 10.54
N ASN A 256 20.15 -14.53 11.17
CA ASN A 256 19.62 -14.76 12.52
C ASN A 256 20.31 -13.86 13.56
N LYS A 257 21.64 -13.68 13.45
CA LYS A 257 22.42 -12.75 14.29
C LYS A 257 21.90 -11.32 14.17
N TYR A 258 21.62 -10.82 12.96
CA TYR A 258 21.16 -9.43 12.75
C TYR A 258 19.78 -9.14 13.36
N LEU A 259 18.91 -10.16 13.45
CA LEU A 259 17.60 -10.05 14.11
C LEU A 259 17.68 -10.13 15.64
N THR A 260 18.68 -10.82 16.19
CA THR A 260 18.76 -11.16 17.63
C THR A 260 19.76 -10.29 18.42
N VAL A 261 20.87 -9.88 17.81
CA VAL A 261 21.88 -9.03 18.44
C VAL A 261 21.40 -7.58 18.54
N LYS A 262 21.68 -6.95 19.69
CA LYS A 262 21.50 -5.52 19.92
C LYS A 262 22.78 -4.76 19.62
N TYR A 263 22.66 -3.67 18.89
CA TYR A 263 23.78 -2.80 18.53
C TYR A 263 23.74 -1.52 19.37
N SER A 264 23.74 -1.63 20.70
CA SER A 264 23.50 -0.52 21.65
C SER A 264 24.27 0.77 21.32
N ALA A 265 25.56 0.69 20.98
CA ALA A 265 26.36 1.87 20.61
C ALA A 265 25.81 2.66 19.40
N LEU A 266 24.97 2.05 18.55
CA LEU A 266 24.27 2.67 17.43
C LEU A 266 22.76 2.84 17.70
N GLU A 267 22.10 1.89 18.37
CA GLU A 267 20.67 2.01 18.73
C GLU A 267 20.41 3.13 19.74
N ASP A 268 21.32 3.33 20.71
CA ASP A 268 21.23 4.34 21.76
C ASP A 268 21.75 5.72 21.29
N SER A 269 22.34 5.82 20.09
CA SER A 269 22.89 7.08 19.56
C SER A 269 21.83 8.05 19.01
N GLY A 270 20.56 7.64 18.97
CA GLY A 270 19.42 8.43 18.49
C GLY A 270 18.63 7.73 17.38
N SER A 271 17.58 8.41 16.88
CA SER A 271 16.65 7.82 15.90
C SER A 271 17.29 7.43 14.57
N ASP A 272 18.33 8.14 14.12
CA ASP A 272 19.07 7.82 12.89
C ASP A 272 19.83 6.48 13.02
N GLY A 273 20.49 6.25 14.15
CA GLY A 273 21.22 5.00 14.39
C GLY A 273 20.30 3.79 14.50
N LEU A 274 19.17 3.94 15.23
CA LEU A 274 18.15 2.88 15.30
C LEU A 274 17.52 2.58 13.93
N ALA A 275 17.25 3.60 13.10
CA ALA A 275 16.69 3.41 11.77
C ALA A 275 17.61 2.57 10.87
N VAL A 276 18.92 2.82 10.88
CA VAL A 276 19.91 2.05 10.10
C VAL A 276 19.92 0.56 10.49
N VAL A 277 19.78 0.24 11.78
CA VAL A 277 19.70 -1.14 12.24
C VAL A 277 18.35 -1.78 11.87
N ASP A 278 17.26 -1.02 11.93
CA ASP A 278 15.93 -1.50 11.56
C ASP A 278 15.78 -1.73 10.05
N ASP A 279 16.45 -0.94 9.22
CA ASP A 279 16.55 -1.19 7.77
C ASP A 279 17.22 -2.54 7.49
N LEU A 280 18.35 -2.85 8.13
CA LEU A 280 18.99 -4.17 8.01
C LEU A 280 18.00 -5.29 8.39
N ARG A 281 17.34 -5.17 9.54
CA ARG A 281 16.39 -6.16 10.05
C ARG A 281 15.15 -6.31 9.15
N ALA A 282 14.68 -5.24 8.52
CA ALA A 282 13.56 -5.26 7.59
C ALA A 282 13.93 -6.01 6.30
N VAL A 283 15.11 -5.75 5.72
CA VAL A 283 15.60 -6.46 4.53
C VAL A 283 15.84 -7.95 4.82
N VAL A 284 16.35 -8.28 6.01
CA VAL A 284 16.44 -9.68 6.46
C VAL A 284 15.04 -10.33 6.53
N CYS A 285 14.04 -9.65 7.10
CA CYS A 285 12.64 -10.10 7.10
C CYS A 285 12.06 -10.31 5.69
N GLU A 286 12.41 -9.47 4.72
CA GLU A 286 12.03 -9.66 3.31
C GLU A 286 12.70 -10.89 2.70
N ASN A 287 13.99 -11.08 2.91
CA ASN A 287 14.76 -12.22 2.40
C ASN A 287 14.23 -13.57 2.92
N ILE A 288 14.00 -13.70 4.24
CA ILE A 288 13.43 -14.93 4.80
C ILE A 288 11.97 -15.14 4.36
N SER A 289 11.21 -14.06 4.11
CA SER A 289 9.87 -14.14 3.54
C SER A 289 9.87 -14.62 2.08
N LEU A 290 10.88 -14.24 1.29
CA LEU A 290 11.07 -14.69 -0.08
C LEU A 290 11.33 -16.20 -0.13
N TYR A 291 12.28 -16.68 0.69
CA TYR A 291 12.61 -18.09 0.82
C TYR A 291 11.38 -18.91 1.28
N MET A 292 10.68 -18.45 2.32
CA MET A 292 9.45 -19.10 2.80
C MET A 292 8.34 -19.19 1.74
N LYS A 293 8.25 -18.25 0.78
CA LYS A 293 7.23 -18.24 -0.28
C LYS A 293 7.59 -19.07 -1.51
N ARG A 294 8.89 -19.26 -1.79
CA ARG A 294 9.37 -19.84 -3.06
C ARG A 294 10.08 -21.18 -2.86
N ASP A 295 10.89 -21.28 -1.81
CA ASP A 295 11.94 -22.28 -1.62
C ASP A 295 11.92 -22.82 -0.17
N GLU A 296 10.74 -23.23 0.27
CA GLU A 296 10.41 -23.69 1.63
C GLU A 296 11.25 -24.91 2.09
N GLU A 297 11.43 -25.91 1.21
CA GLU A 297 12.11 -27.19 1.53
C GLU A 297 13.56 -27.02 2.06
N PRO A 298 14.47 -26.28 1.38
CA PRO A 298 15.83 -26.07 1.91
C PRO A 298 15.86 -25.07 3.08
N PHE A 299 14.89 -24.15 3.18
CA PHE A 299 14.80 -23.17 4.28
C PHE A 299 14.28 -23.76 5.60
N GLN A 300 13.50 -24.84 5.55
CA GLN A 300 12.80 -25.44 6.70
C GLN A 300 13.69 -25.64 7.95
N ARG A 301 14.98 -25.98 7.77
CA ARG A 301 15.91 -26.24 8.89
C ARG A 301 16.21 -25.00 9.76
N TYR A 302 16.03 -23.79 9.24
CA TYR A 302 16.27 -22.54 9.97
C TYR A 302 15.00 -21.91 10.55
N LEU A 303 13.82 -22.35 10.08
CA LEU A 303 12.56 -21.64 10.23
C LEU A 303 12.19 -21.35 11.69
N SER A 304 12.37 -22.30 12.61
CA SER A 304 12.03 -22.10 14.04
C SER A 304 12.82 -20.94 14.65
N GLY A 305 14.14 -20.91 14.44
CA GLY A 305 15.00 -19.85 14.95
C GLY A 305 14.68 -18.48 14.36
N PHE A 306 14.24 -18.41 13.10
CA PHE A 306 13.75 -17.17 12.50
C PHE A 306 12.39 -16.72 13.05
N VAL A 307 11.45 -17.64 13.27
CA VAL A 307 10.16 -17.31 13.89
C VAL A 307 10.37 -16.79 15.31
N GLU A 308 11.24 -17.41 16.10
CA GLU A 308 11.60 -16.96 17.45
C GLU A 308 12.29 -15.59 17.46
N ALA A 309 13.23 -15.36 16.54
CA ALA A 309 13.94 -14.07 16.41
C ALA A 309 13.01 -12.92 15.99
N VAL A 310 12.21 -13.11 14.93
CA VAL A 310 11.24 -12.10 14.46
C VAL A 310 10.15 -11.86 15.51
N TRP A 311 9.74 -12.89 16.23
CA TRP A 311 8.82 -12.78 17.36
C TRP A 311 9.36 -11.87 18.47
N GLY A 312 10.58 -12.14 18.97
CA GLY A 312 11.23 -11.32 20.01
C GLY A 312 11.41 -9.86 19.58
N LEU A 313 11.74 -9.64 18.31
CA LEU A 313 11.87 -8.31 17.72
C LEU A 313 10.53 -7.55 17.68
N LEU A 314 9.43 -8.23 17.32
CA LEU A 314 8.10 -7.62 17.24
C LEU A 314 7.54 -7.20 18.60
N VAL A 315 7.82 -7.93 19.68
CA VAL A 315 7.40 -7.55 21.03
C VAL A 315 8.01 -6.21 21.45
N ALA A 316 9.25 -5.93 21.03
CA ALA A 316 9.88 -4.63 21.25
C ALA A 316 9.41 -3.54 20.24
N ALA A 317 9.29 -3.88 18.96
CA ALA A 317 9.01 -2.90 17.90
C ALA A 317 7.54 -2.43 17.86
N SER A 318 6.57 -3.28 18.20
CA SER A 318 5.13 -2.99 18.05
C SER A 318 4.65 -1.76 18.83
N ASN A 319 5.31 -1.47 19.95
CA ASN A 319 4.98 -0.32 20.80
C ASN A 319 5.52 1.02 20.28
N SER A 320 6.44 1.03 19.29
CA SER A 320 6.96 2.27 18.70
C SER A 320 6.27 2.64 17.38
N SER A 321 6.02 3.93 17.13
CA SER A 321 5.68 4.45 15.81
C SER A 321 6.90 4.45 14.87
N SER A 322 8.06 4.90 15.37
CA SER A 322 9.29 5.05 14.58
C SER A 322 9.83 3.79 13.89
N ARG A 323 9.33 2.61 14.26
CA ARG A 323 9.77 1.29 13.78
C ARG A 323 8.73 0.63 12.84
N GLU A 324 7.95 1.42 12.10
CA GLU A 324 6.84 0.93 11.28
C GLU A 324 7.30 -0.06 10.19
N SER A 325 8.25 0.32 9.34
CA SER A 325 8.73 -0.52 8.21
C SER A 325 9.16 -1.92 8.67
N LEU A 326 9.94 -1.98 9.76
CA LEU A 326 10.34 -3.23 10.39
C LEU A 326 9.14 -4.01 10.94
N THR A 327 8.21 -3.35 11.63
CA THR A 327 7.00 -4.00 12.17
C THR A 327 6.14 -4.61 11.05
N VAL A 328 5.97 -3.88 9.95
CA VAL A 328 5.22 -4.30 8.75
C VAL A 328 5.85 -5.52 8.09
N THR A 329 7.16 -5.50 7.83
CA THR A 329 7.88 -6.62 7.20
C THR A 329 7.93 -7.86 8.10
N ALA A 330 8.15 -7.68 9.40
CA ALA A 330 8.15 -8.76 10.38
C ALA A 330 6.76 -9.43 10.54
N ILE A 331 5.66 -8.66 10.58
CA ILE A 331 4.31 -9.25 10.61
C ILE A 331 4.02 -9.96 9.28
N LYS A 332 4.38 -9.38 8.13
CA LYS A 332 4.24 -10.04 6.80
C LYS A 332 4.96 -11.40 6.76
N PHE A 333 6.13 -11.54 7.41
CA PHE A 333 6.81 -12.83 7.57
C PHE A 333 5.97 -13.81 8.42
N LEU A 334 5.58 -13.44 9.65
CA LEU A 334 4.81 -14.34 10.52
C LEU A 334 3.46 -14.75 9.91
N THR A 335 2.78 -13.86 9.18
CA THR A 335 1.55 -14.18 8.43
C THR A 335 1.82 -15.22 7.34
N THR A 336 2.95 -15.12 6.64
CA THR A 336 3.38 -16.12 5.64
C THR A 336 3.61 -17.49 6.29
N VAL A 337 4.26 -17.54 7.46
CA VAL A 337 4.49 -18.82 8.17
C VAL A 337 3.17 -19.39 8.72
N SER A 338 2.29 -18.57 9.30
CA SER A 338 1.02 -19.02 9.89
C SER A 338 0.03 -19.64 8.89
N THR A 339 0.14 -19.25 7.62
CA THR A 339 -0.68 -19.75 6.49
C THR A 339 -0.04 -20.94 5.76
N SER A 340 1.17 -21.37 6.16
CA SER A 340 1.91 -22.49 5.57
C SER A 340 1.67 -23.83 6.29
N VAL A 341 2.33 -24.90 5.85
CA VAL A 341 2.34 -26.18 6.56
C VAL A 341 3.06 -26.11 7.93
N HIS A 342 3.80 -25.04 8.19
CA HIS A 342 4.49 -24.78 9.46
C HIS A 342 3.64 -23.99 10.47
N HIS A 343 2.32 -23.92 10.27
CA HIS A 343 1.37 -23.32 11.21
C HIS A 343 1.46 -23.91 12.64
N THR A 344 2.03 -25.10 12.82
CA THR A 344 2.27 -25.75 14.12
C THR A 344 3.19 -24.95 15.05
N LEU A 345 4.04 -24.07 14.52
CA LEU A 345 4.85 -23.13 15.31
C LEU A 345 4.00 -22.14 16.12
N PHE A 346 2.76 -21.90 15.70
CA PHE A 346 1.78 -21.05 16.40
C PHE A 346 0.79 -21.86 17.28
N ALA A 347 0.99 -23.17 17.45
CA ALA A 347 0.02 -24.05 18.09
C ALA A 347 -0.11 -23.88 19.62
N ARG A 348 0.80 -23.16 20.29
CA ARG A 348 0.80 -23.02 21.76
C ARG A 348 -0.08 -21.85 22.22
N ASP A 349 -0.84 -22.04 23.31
CA ASP A 349 -1.79 -21.02 23.81
C ASP A 349 -1.12 -19.74 24.30
N ASP A 350 0.08 -19.85 24.90
CA ASP A 350 0.87 -18.70 25.34
C ASP A 350 1.33 -17.84 24.16
N ILE A 351 1.79 -18.47 23.08
CA ILE A 351 2.16 -17.78 21.84
C ILE A 351 0.94 -17.07 21.24
N LEU A 352 -0.21 -17.73 21.13
CA LEU A 352 -1.44 -17.10 20.63
C LEU A 352 -1.88 -15.92 21.50
N GLN A 353 -1.78 -16.05 22.82
CA GLN A 353 -2.16 -15.00 23.76
C GLN A 353 -1.25 -13.78 23.64
N GLN A 354 0.07 -13.98 23.53
CA GLN A 354 1.03 -12.90 23.34
C GLN A 354 0.93 -12.26 21.95
N ILE A 355 0.68 -13.02 20.88
CA ILE A 355 0.45 -12.47 19.53
C ILE A 355 -0.71 -11.47 19.57
N CYS A 356 -1.82 -11.85 20.21
CA CYS A 356 -2.94 -10.94 20.40
C CYS A 356 -2.52 -9.69 21.20
N GLN A 357 -1.98 -9.86 22.41
CA GLN A 357 -1.72 -8.77 23.36
C GLN A 357 -0.55 -7.85 22.99
N SER A 358 0.60 -8.41 22.62
CA SER A 358 1.87 -7.68 22.48
C SER A 358 2.21 -7.28 21.05
N VAL A 359 1.57 -7.91 20.05
CA VAL A 359 1.78 -7.58 18.63
C VAL A 359 0.52 -7.01 18.00
N VAL A 360 -0.62 -7.68 18.07
CA VAL A 360 -1.80 -7.23 17.30
C VAL A 360 -2.42 -5.97 17.91
N ILE A 361 -2.76 -5.95 19.20
CA ILE A 361 -3.41 -4.78 19.82
C ILE A 361 -2.60 -3.48 19.64
N PRO A 362 -1.28 -3.41 19.93
CA PRO A 362 -0.50 -2.17 19.75
C PRO A 362 -0.41 -1.71 18.29
N ASN A 363 -0.55 -2.63 17.32
CA ASN A 363 -0.50 -2.32 15.90
C ASN A 363 -1.89 -2.04 15.28
N VAL A 364 -2.98 -2.30 16.02
CA VAL A 364 -4.38 -2.01 15.62
C VAL A 364 -4.95 -0.77 16.35
N MET A 365 -4.37 -0.35 17.46
CA MET A 365 -4.69 0.93 18.11
C MET A 365 -4.38 2.13 17.21
N LEU A 366 -5.26 3.14 17.23
CA LEU A 366 -5.11 4.39 16.49
C LEU A 366 -3.90 5.20 16.97
N ARG A 367 -3.14 5.75 16.00
CA ARG A 367 -1.96 6.59 16.20
C ARG A 367 -2.23 8.01 15.71
N ASP A 368 -1.39 8.94 16.12
CA ASP A 368 -1.57 10.35 15.80
C ASP A 368 -1.44 10.59 14.27
N GLU A 369 -0.63 9.77 13.58
CA GLU A 369 -0.54 9.69 12.11
C GLU A 369 -1.86 9.25 11.43
N ASP A 370 -2.66 8.39 12.06
CA ASP A 370 -3.99 8.01 11.55
C ASP A 370 -4.99 9.18 11.69
N GLU A 371 -4.87 9.97 12.76
CA GLU A 371 -5.66 11.18 13.01
C GLU A 371 -5.27 12.30 12.03
N GLU A 372 -3.97 12.54 11.81
CA GLU A 372 -3.47 13.47 10.79
C GLU A 372 -3.96 13.08 9.39
N LEU A 373 -3.94 11.80 9.01
CA LEU A 373 -4.47 11.36 7.72
C LEU A 373 -5.99 11.55 7.61
N PHE A 374 -6.74 11.31 8.70
CA PHE A 374 -8.18 11.50 8.77
C PHE A 374 -8.60 12.97 8.60
N GLU A 375 -7.84 13.90 9.18
CA GLU A 375 -8.11 15.34 9.11
C GLU A 375 -7.56 15.99 7.83
N MET A 376 -6.32 15.67 7.44
CA MET A 376 -5.59 16.39 6.38
C MET A 376 -5.74 15.77 4.98
N ASN A 377 -6.09 14.49 4.86
CA ASN A 377 -6.33 13.82 3.58
C ASN A 377 -7.44 12.77 3.69
N TYR A 378 -8.63 13.26 4.03
CA TYR A 378 -9.82 12.45 4.23
C TYR A 378 -10.17 11.56 3.01
N ILE A 379 -9.85 11.98 1.77
CA ILE A 379 -10.10 11.19 0.55
C ILE A 379 -9.27 9.92 0.57
N GLU A 380 -7.98 10.02 0.91
CA GLU A 380 -7.10 8.87 1.01
C GLU A 380 -7.50 7.96 2.18
N PHE A 381 -7.86 8.53 3.33
CA PHE A 381 -8.40 7.77 4.46
C PHE A 381 -9.62 6.92 4.04
N ILE A 382 -10.62 7.54 3.40
CA ILE A 382 -11.84 6.83 2.96
C ILE A 382 -11.51 5.76 1.92
N ARG A 383 -10.65 6.05 0.93
CA ARG A 383 -10.27 5.07 -0.10
C ARG A 383 -9.59 3.85 0.51
N ARG A 384 -8.59 4.05 1.38
CA ARG A 384 -7.90 2.97 2.09
C ARG A 384 -8.93 2.09 2.83
N ASP A 385 -9.72 2.69 3.72
CA ASP A 385 -10.55 1.96 4.68
C ASP A 385 -11.88 1.38 4.12
N MET A 386 -12.48 2.01 3.09
CA MET A 386 -13.74 1.57 2.47
C MET A 386 -13.56 0.77 1.18
N GLU A 387 -12.57 1.09 0.35
CA GLU A 387 -12.37 0.46 -0.96
C GLU A 387 -11.43 -0.75 -0.89
N GLY A 388 -10.73 -0.92 0.25
CA GLY A 388 -9.83 -2.05 0.49
C GLY A 388 -8.44 -1.87 -0.13
N SER A 389 -8.03 -0.63 -0.38
CA SER A 389 -6.65 -0.28 -0.72
C SER A 389 -5.74 -0.16 0.52
N ASP A 390 -6.26 -0.47 1.71
CA ASP A 390 -5.58 -0.57 3.00
C ASP A 390 -4.63 -1.76 3.18
N LEU A 391 -4.41 -2.58 2.13
CA LEU A 391 -3.67 -3.86 2.18
C LEU A 391 -2.29 -3.78 2.85
N GLU A 392 -1.65 -2.60 2.83
CA GLU A 392 -0.32 -2.38 3.37
C GLU A 392 -0.29 -1.55 4.67
N THR A 393 -1.45 -1.18 5.24
CA THR A 393 -1.49 -0.42 6.50
C THR A 393 -1.15 -1.31 7.70
N ARG A 394 -0.50 -0.72 8.71
CA ARG A 394 -0.11 -1.39 9.97
C ARG A 394 -1.29 -2.08 10.67
N ARG A 395 -2.43 -1.36 10.80
CA ARG A 395 -3.69 -1.89 11.37
C ARG A 395 -4.19 -3.11 10.59
N ARG A 396 -4.12 -3.06 9.26
CA ARG A 396 -4.61 -4.14 8.41
C ARG A 396 -3.72 -5.38 8.46
N ILE A 397 -2.40 -5.19 8.34
CA ILE A 397 -1.39 -6.26 8.36
C ILE A 397 -1.45 -7.05 9.69
N ALA A 398 -1.63 -6.36 10.82
CA ALA A 398 -1.82 -6.99 12.12
C ALA A 398 -3.09 -7.87 12.18
N CYS A 399 -4.20 -7.43 11.57
CA CYS A 399 -5.41 -8.24 11.44
C CYS A 399 -5.25 -9.42 10.45
N GLU A 400 -4.47 -9.29 9.39
CA GLU A 400 -4.19 -10.40 8.47
C GLU A 400 -3.35 -11.51 9.12
N LEU A 401 -2.47 -11.20 10.09
CA LEU A 401 -1.80 -12.22 10.91
C LEU A 401 -2.81 -13.08 11.69
N LEU A 402 -3.78 -12.45 12.38
CA LEU A 402 -4.81 -13.20 13.09
C LEU A 402 -5.66 -14.06 12.15
N LYS A 403 -6.00 -13.56 10.95
CA LYS A 403 -6.71 -14.35 9.94
C LYS A 403 -5.90 -15.55 9.47
N GLY A 404 -4.60 -15.39 9.24
CA GLY A 404 -3.69 -16.46 8.84
C GLY A 404 -3.64 -17.58 9.89
N ILE A 405 -3.47 -17.21 11.16
CA ILE A 405 -3.50 -18.15 12.30
C ILE A 405 -4.88 -18.80 12.45
N ALA A 406 -5.97 -18.03 12.27
CA ALA A 406 -7.34 -18.51 12.39
C ALA A 406 -7.76 -19.53 11.31
N LEU A 407 -6.99 -19.69 10.21
CA LEU A 407 -7.21 -20.78 9.25
C LEU A 407 -7.08 -22.16 9.93
N ASN A 408 -6.16 -22.29 10.88
CA ASN A 408 -5.84 -23.55 11.56
C ASN A 408 -6.31 -23.59 13.03
N TYR A 409 -6.47 -22.43 13.68
CA TYR A 409 -6.78 -22.32 15.11
C TYR A 409 -8.00 -21.44 15.42
N LYS A 410 -8.99 -21.45 14.53
CA LYS A 410 -10.16 -20.56 14.52
C LYS A 410 -10.77 -20.29 15.90
N GLU A 411 -11.14 -21.34 16.64
CA GLU A 411 -11.83 -21.23 17.93
C GLU A 411 -10.94 -20.59 19.01
N ARG A 412 -9.68 -21.01 19.10
CA ARG A 412 -8.70 -20.48 20.07
C ARG A 412 -8.35 -19.02 19.79
N VAL A 413 -8.17 -18.65 18.51
CA VAL A 413 -7.98 -17.24 18.11
C VAL A 413 -9.23 -16.42 18.45
N ALA A 414 -10.42 -16.94 18.16
CA ALA A 414 -11.67 -16.24 18.49
C ALA A 414 -11.77 -15.99 20.00
N GLU A 415 -11.58 -17.01 20.84
CA GLU A 415 -11.59 -16.90 22.30
C GLU A 415 -10.63 -15.80 22.82
N LYS A 416 -9.36 -15.82 22.39
CA LYS A 416 -8.37 -14.83 22.86
C LYS A 416 -8.70 -13.41 22.37
N VAL A 417 -9.18 -13.26 21.13
CA VAL A 417 -9.57 -11.95 20.58
C VAL A 417 -10.84 -11.42 21.25
N SER A 418 -11.84 -12.26 21.52
CA SER A 418 -13.04 -11.90 22.28
C SER A 418 -12.70 -11.41 23.69
N ALA A 419 -11.78 -12.09 24.38
CA ALA A 419 -11.30 -11.65 25.69
C ALA A 419 -10.57 -10.28 25.62
N GLN A 420 -9.78 -10.03 24.57
CA GLN A 420 -9.16 -8.72 24.36
C GLN A 420 -10.21 -7.62 24.05
N ILE A 421 -11.21 -7.89 23.22
CA ILE A 421 -12.32 -6.97 22.94
C ILE A 421 -13.05 -6.58 24.23
N GLN A 422 -13.34 -7.54 25.11
CA GLN A 422 -13.94 -7.28 26.42
C GLN A 422 -13.04 -6.40 27.31
N GLY A 423 -11.73 -6.67 27.34
CA GLY A 423 -10.75 -5.85 28.06
C GLY A 423 -10.66 -4.40 27.56
N LEU A 424 -10.66 -4.21 26.23
CA LEU A 424 -10.67 -2.88 25.60
C LEU A 424 -11.95 -2.09 25.96
N LEU A 425 -13.12 -2.74 25.92
CA LEU A 425 -14.39 -2.12 26.29
C LEU A 425 -14.48 -1.81 27.80
N ALA A 426 -13.88 -2.66 28.65
CA ALA A 426 -13.75 -2.38 30.08
C ALA A 426 -12.83 -1.18 30.35
N SER A 427 -11.70 -1.06 29.65
CA SER A 427 -10.82 0.12 29.69
C SER A 427 -11.56 1.40 29.25
N PHE A 428 -12.33 1.33 28.16
CA PHE A 428 -13.18 2.44 27.71
C PHE A 428 -14.18 2.88 28.79
N SER A 429 -14.87 1.93 29.43
CA SER A 429 -15.91 2.24 30.44
C SER A 429 -15.38 2.96 31.69
N GLN A 430 -14.09 2.83 32.01
CA GLN A 430 -13.46 3.52 33.14
C GLN A 430 -13.27 5.02 32.88
N ASN A 431 -12.96 5.41 31.64
CA ASN A 431 -12.80 6.80 31.25
C ASN A 431 -13.09 6.99 29.75
N PRO A 432 -14.37 7.14 29.35
CA PRO A 432 -14.75 7.22 27.93
C PRO A 432 -14.04 8.33 27.14
N ALA A 433 -13.76 9.47 27.78
CA ALA A 433 -13.13 10.62 27.13
C ALA A 433 -11.64 10.42 26.84
N ALA A 434 -10.91 9.75 27.73
CA ALA A 434 -9.49 9.44 27.50
C ALA A 434 -9.30 8.14 26.69
N ASN A 435 -10.14 7.14 26.94
CA ASN A 435 -9.95 5.77 26.43
C ASN A 435 -10.76 5.45 25.17
N TRP A 436 -11.33 6.45 24.47
CA TRP A 436 -12.12 6.27 23.25
C TRP A 436 -11.40 5.44 22.17
N LYS A 437 -10.07 5.56 22.03
CA LYS A 437 -9.24 4.77 21.11
C LYS A 437 -9.34 3.25 21.36
N HIS A 438 -9.58 2.81 22.60
CA HIS A 438 -9.80 1.40 22.93
C HIS A 438 -11.13 0.88 22.34
N LYS A 439 -12.18 1.71 22.37
CA LYS A 439 -13.48 1.36 21.77
C LYS A 439 -13.42 1.34 20.24
N ASP A 440 -12.68 2.27 19.62
CA ASP A 440 -12.38 2.19 18.18
C ASP A 440 -11.66 0.88 17.83
N CYS A 441 -10.57 0.56 18.55
CA CYS A 441 -9.82 -0.69 18.37
C CYS A 441 -10.72 -1.93 18.48
N ALA A 442 -11.59 -1.99 19.48
CA ALA A 442 -12.56 -3.08 19.65
C ALA A 442 -13.52 -3.20 18.45
N ILE A 443 -14.06 -2.09 17.94
CA ILE A 443 -14.94 -2.06 16.75
C ILE A 443 -14.15 -2.49 15.50
N TYR A 444 -12.93 -1.96 15.31
CA TYR A 444 -12.08 -2.24 14.16
C TYR A 444 -11.68 -3.72 14.11
N LEU A 445 -11.39 -4.37 15.25
CA LEU A 445 -11.11 -5.81 15.32
C LEU A 445 -12.32 -6.63 14.85
N VAL A 446 -13.51 -6.34 15.36
CA VAL A 446 -14.74 -7.08 14.98
C VAL A 446 -15.05 -6.90 13.50
N VAL A 447 -14.90 -5.68 12.96
CA VAL A 447 -15.11 -5.38 11.53
C VAL A 447 -14.04 -6.06 10.66
N SER A 448 -12.76 -5.94 11.02
CA SER A 448 -11.65 -6.38 10.17
C SER A 448 -11.49 -7.89 10.12
N LEU A 449 -11.84 -8.60 11.19
CA LEU A 449 -11.77 -10.07 11.29
C LEU A 449 -13.07 -10.77 10.86
N ALA A 450 -14.11 -10.01 10.50
CA ALA A 450 -15.36 -10.59 10.03
C ALA A 450 -15.20 -11.31 8.68
N THR A 451 -15.84 -12.47 8.55
CA THR A 451 -15.74 -13.34 7.37
C THR A 451 -16.97 -13.20 6.46
N LYS A 452 -16.79 -13.26 5.14
CA LYS A 452 -17.92 -13.31 4.19
C LYS A 452 -18.46 -14.74 4.12
N LYS A 453 -19.78 -14.90 4.24
CA LYS A 453 -20.46 -16.19 4.01
C LYS A 453 -20.40 -16.54 2.51
N ALA A 454 -20.49 -17.83 2.17
CA ALA A 454 -20.36 -18.34 0.78
C ALA A 454 -21.31 -17.68 -0.24
N SER A 455 -22.47 -17.17 0.19
CA SER A 455 -23.40 -16.37 -0.62
C SER A 455 -22.85 -14.99 -1.06
N GLY A 456 -21.67 -14.57 -0.58
CA GLY A 456 -20.99 -13.31 -0.91
C GLY A 456 -21.65 -12.03 -0.39
N THR A 457 -22.95 -12.10 -0.06
CA THR A 457 -23.80 -10.94 0.25
C THR A 457 -23.81 -10.60 1.75
N SER A 458 -23.58 -11.57 2.62
CA SER A 458 -23.60 -11.44 4.08
C SER A 458 -22.24 -11.73 4.72
N VAL A 459 -21.97 -11.00 5.79
CA VAL A 459 -20.78 -11.15 6.66
C VAL A 459 -21.20 -11.90 7.93
N SER A 460 -20.27 -12.57 8.60
CA SER A 460 -20.39 -13.22 9.91
C SER A 460 -19.18 -12.91 10.78
N THR A 461 -19.33 -12.98 12.10
CA THR A 461 -18.21 -12.98 13.04
C THR A 461 -18.54 -13.95 14.17
N ASP A 462 -17.53 -14.64 14.68
CA ASP A 462 -17.64 -15.54 15.83
C ASP A 462 -17.02 -14.91 17.09
N LEU A 463 -16.57 -13.64 16.99
CA LEU A 463 -15.89 -12.91 18.07
C LEU A 463 -16.86 -12.31 19.09
N VAL A 464 -18.06 -11.94 18.65
CA VAL A 464 -19.09 -11.28 19.45
C VAL A 464 -20.46 -11.69 18.96
N ASP A 465 -21.45 -11.71 19.86
CA ASP A 465 -22.85 -11.69 19.44
C ASP A 465 -23.14 -10.32 18.79
N VAL A 466 -23.51 -10.32 17.51
CA VAL A 466 -23.61 -9.09 16.72
C VAL A 466 -24.80 -8.23 17.14
N GLU A 467 -25.91 -8.83 17.58
CA GLU A 467 -27.09 -8.08 18.03
C GLU A 467 -26.83 -7.38 19.37
N SER A 468 -26.30 -8.11 20.36
CA SER A 468 -25.88 -7.55 21.64
C SER A 468 -24.79 -6.50 21.47
N PHE A 469 -23.75 -6.77 20.67
CA PHE A 469 -22.66 -5.81 20.44
C PHE A 469 -23.16 -4.54 19.71
N PHE A 470 -24.07 -4.69 18.74
CA PHE A 470 -24.69 -3.54 18.09
C PHE A 470 -25.48 -2.69 19.10
N GLY A 471 -26.31 -3.32 19.94
CA GLY A 471 -27.10 -2.64 20.96
C GLY A 471 -26.27 -1.96 22.06
N SER A 472 -25.21 -2.61 22.56
CA SER A 472 -24.43 -2.13 23.70
C SER A 472 -23.24 -1.25 23.33
N VAL A 473 -22.62 -1.46 22.16
CA VAL A 473 -21.38 -0.76 21.75
C VAL A 473 -21.67 0.30 20.69
N ILE A 474 -22.47 -0.03 19.67
CA ILE A 474 -22.64 0.80 18.45
C ILE A 474 -23.78 1.82 18.60
N VAL A 475 -24.96 1.40 19.07
CA VAL A 475 -26.14 2.28 19.22
C VAL A 475 -25.87 3.51 20.11
N PRO A 476 -25.10 3.45 21.21
CA PRO A 476 -24.75 4.64 21.99
C PRO A 476 -24.00 5.70 21.19
N GLU A 477 -23.10 5.30 20.29
CA GLU A 477 -22.37 6.24 19.42
C GLU A 477 -23.27 6.84 18.36
N LEU A 478 -24.18 6.04 17.77
CA LEU A 478 -25.15 6.54 16.79
C LEU A 478 -26.16 7.52 17.41
N ARG A 479 -26.52 7.34 18.69
CA ARG A 479 -27.45 8.22 19.41
C ARG A 479 -26.80 9.43 20.08
N ASN A 480 -25.46 9.53 20.05
CA ASN A 480 -24.74 10.68 20.58
C ASN A 480 -25.18 11.95 19.83
N GLN A 481 -25.61 12.96 20.58
CA GLN A 481 -26.20 14.19 20.01
C GLN A 481 -25.15 15.11 19.40
N ASP A 482 -23.95 15.14 19.98
CA ASP A 482 -22.79 15.73 19.33
C ASP A 482 -22.46 14.87 18.09
N VAL A 483 -22.49 15.47 16.89
CA VAL A 483 -22.15 14.79 15.63
C VAL A 483 -20.67 14.83 15.29
N ASP A 484 -19.87 15.69 15.90
CA ASP A 484 -18.46 15.88 15.56
C ASP A 484 -17.46 15.37 16.63
N GLY A 485 -17.85 15.25 17.90
CA GLY A 485 -16.99 14.67 18.96
C GLY A 485 -16.58 13.21 18.72
N PHE A 486 -15.29 12.89 18.77
CA PHE A 486 -14.74 11.56 18.40
C PHE A 486 -15.16 11.07 17.00
N PRO A 487 -14.82 11.80 15.92
CA PRO A 487 -15.35 11.56 14.58
C PRO A 487 -14.89 10.21 13.99
N MET A 488 -13.68 9.75 14.33
CA MET A 488 -13.19 8.41 13.94
C MET A 488 -14.04 7.29 14.54
N LEU A 489 -14.41 7.39 15.83
CA LEU A 489 -15.24 6.40 16.51
C LEU A 489 -16.65 6.30 15.88
N LYS A 490 -17.19 7.43 15.42
CA LYS A 490 -18.45 7.49 14.67
C LYS A 490 -18.32 6.87 13.28
N ALA A 491 -17.23 7.15 12.56
CA ALA A 491 -16.94 6.47 11.29
C ALA A 491 -16.85 4.94 11.49
N GLY A 492 -16.18 4.48 12.54
CA GLY A 492 -16.13 3.07 12.94
C GLY A 492 -17.52 2.46 13.25
N ALA A 493 -18.36 3.18 14.00
CA ALA A 493 -19.74 2.77 14.29
C ALA A 493 -20.61 2.67 13.03
N LEU A 494 -20.51 3.66 12.13
CA LEU A 494 -21.19 3.67 10.82
C LEU A 494 -20.65 2.55 9.90
N LYS A 495 -19.34 2.26 9.94
CA LYS A 495 -18.73 1.13 9.22
C LYS A 495 -19.26 -0.22 9.72
N PHE A 496 -19.36 -0.40 11.04
CA PHE A 496 -19.93 -1.59 11.64
C PHE A 496 -21.38 -1.79 11.18
N PHE A 497 -22.24 -0.77 11.33
CA PHE A 497 -23.63 -0.84 10.89
C PHE A 497 -23.72 -1.17 9.40
N THR A 498 -22.92 -0.49 8.57
CA THR A 498 -22.80 -0.77 7.13
C THR A 498 -22.42 -2.23 6.86
N MET A 499 -21.45 -2.80 7.57
CA MET A 499 -20.96 -4.16 7.33
C MET A 499 -21.99 -5.22 7.75
N PHE A 500 -22.56 -5.10 8.95
CA PHE A 500 -23.45 -6.10 9.56
C PHE A 500 -24.95 -5.89 9.27
N ARG A 501 -25.33 -4.87 8.48
CA ARG A 501 -26.70 -4.49 8.08
C ARG A 501 -27.70 -5.61 7.75
N ASN A 502 -27.24 -6.77 7.27
CA ASN A 502 -28.13 -7.89 6.95
C ASN A 502 -28.61 -8.64 8.20
N GLN A 503 -27.80 -8.66 9.26
CA GLN A 503 -28.08 -9.32 10.53
C GLN A 503 -28.95 -8.46 11.46
N ILE A 504 -28.96 -7.14 11.27
CA ILE A 504 -29.71 -6.21 12.11
C ILE A 504 -31.20 -6.25 11.75
N PRO A 505 -32.12 -6.42 12.72
CA PRO A 505 -33.55 -6.46 12.47
C PRO A 505 -34.07 -5.16 11.82
N LYS A 506 -35.00 -5.28 10.86
CA LYS A 506 -35.56 -4.13 10.13
C LYS A 506 -36.09 -3.04 11.07
N ALA A 507 -36.84 -3.42 12.12
CA ALA A 507 -37.41 -2.47 13.07
C ALA A 507 -36.34 -1.63 13.79
N VAL A 508 -35.25 -2.27 14.24
CA VAL A 508 -34.11 -1.59 14.88
C VAL A 508 -33.44 -0.66 13.88
N ALA A 509 -33.13 -1.15 12.67
CA ALA A 509 -32.49 -0.35 11.64
C ALA A 509 -33.31 0.89 11.23
N VAL A 510 -34.63 0.75 11.01
CA VAL A 510 -35.53 1.87 10.70
C VAL A 510 -35.57 2.88 11.85
N SER A 511 -35.60 2.42 13.11
CA SER A 511 -35.60 3.31 14.28
C SER A 511 -34.33 4.16 14.41
N LEU A 512 -33.21 3.71 13.82
CA LEU A 512 -31.91 4.39 13.83
C LEU A 512 -31.63 5.19 12.55
N LEU A 513 -32.46 5.09 11.51
CA LEU A 513 -32.26 5.87 10.29
C LEU A 513 -32.26 7.40 10.55
N PRO A 514 -33.12 7.97 11.42
CA PRO A 514 -33.03 9.38 11.78
C PRO A 514 -31.70 9.77 12.45
N ASP A 515 -31.12 8.87 13.27
CA ASP A 515 -29.80 9.07 13.87
C ASP A 515 -28.70 9.08 12.79
N VAL A 516 -28.73 8.14 11.83
CA VAL A 516 -27.77 8.11 10.71
C VAL A 516 -27.91 9.34 9.80
N VAL A 517 -29.14 9.84 9.60
CA VAL A 517 -29.41 11.07 8.84
C VAL A 517 -28.81 12.31 9.53
N ARG A 518 -28.68 12.32 10.87
CA ARG A 518 -28.07 13.43 11.61
C ARG A 518 -26.57 13.59 11.30
N PHE A 519 -25.85 12.48 11.13
CA PHE A 519 -24.41 12.50 10.81
C PHE A 519 -24.07 13.08 9.44
N LEU A 520 -25.03 13.20 8.52
CA LEU A 520 -24.84 13.90 7.24
C LEU A 520 -24.53 15.41 7.42
N VAL A 521 -24.81 15.97 8.61
CA VAL A 521 -24.55 17.37 8.95
C VAL A 521 -23.15 17.58 9.55
N SER A 522 -22.41 16.51 9.88
CA SER A 522 -21.06 16.58 10.48
C SER A 522 -20.08 17.39 9.63
N GLU A 523 -19.22 18.19 10.26
CA GLU A 523 -18.12 18.91 9.61
C GLU A 523 -17.00 17.98 9.14
N SER A 524 -16.90 16.76 9.69
CA SER A 524 -15.97 15.76 9.18
C SER A 524 -16.44 15.18 7.84
N ASN A 525 -15.65 15.42 6.79
CA ASN A 525 -15.85 14.84 5.45
C ASN A 525 -15.87 13.30 5.47
N VAL A 526 -15.17 12.66 6.42
CA VAL A 526 -15.25 11.20 6.63
C VAL A 526 -16.62 10.80 7.20
N VAL A 527 -17.07 11.43 8.30
CA VAL A 527 -18.29 11.02 9.01
C VAL A 527 -19.52 11.09 8.10
N HIS A 528 -19.73 12.20 7.39
CA HIS A 528 -20.89 12.31 6.51
C HIS A 528 -20.80 11.40 5.26
N SER A 529 -19.58 11.08 4.77
CA SER A 529 -19.37 10.07 3.72
C SER A 529 -19.78 8.67 4.19
N TYR A 530 -19.40 8.29 5.41
CA TYR A 530 -19.75 7.01 6.01
C TYR A 530 -21.26 6.92 6.29
N ALA A 531 -21.89 8.01 6.74
CA ALA A 531 -23.33 8.08 6.92
C ALA A 531 -24.09 7.90 5.60
N ALA A 532 -23.67 8.61 4.54
CA ALA A 532 -24.22 8.46 3.18
C ALA A 532 -24.05 7.03 2.65
N SER A 533 -22.87 6.42 2.83
CA SER A 533 -22.64 5.03 2.43
C SER A 533 -23.47 4.03 3.24
N CYS A 534 -23.65 4.25 4.55
CA CYS A 534 -24.50 3.42 5.41
C CYS A 534 -25.96 3.43 4.91
N ILE A 535 -26.51 4.60 4.63
CA ILE A 535 -27.86 4.76 4.06
C ILE A 535 -27.95 4.09 2.68
N GLU A 536 -26.97 4.30 1.79
CA GLU A 536 -26.94 3.69 0.45
C GLU A 536 -26.93 2.16 0.52
N LYS A 537 -26.17 1.59 1.47
CA LYS A 537 -26.02 0.14 1.68
C LYS A 537 -27.21 -0.49 2.39
N LEU A 538 -27.89 0.24 3.29
CA LEU A 538 -29.14 -0.20 3.92
C LEU A 538 -30.25 -0.30 2.87
N LEU A 539 -30.44 0.74 2.05
CA LEU A 539 -31.41 0.75 0.94
C LEU A 539 -31.08 -0.24 -0.21
N LEU A 540 -29.96 -0.96 -0.11
CA LEU A 540 -29.56 -2.06 -0.99
C LEU A 540 -29.92 -3.45 -0.44
N VAL A 541 -30.28 -3.57 0.86
CA VAL A 541 -30.57 -4.87 1.49
C VAL A 541 -31.84 -5.48 0.90
N LYS A 542 -31.76 -6.78 0.62
CA LYS A 542 -32.86 -7.59 0.13
C LYS A 542 -33.10 -8.76 1.07
N ASP A 543 -34.36 -9.09 1.28
CA ASP A 543 -34.79 -10.29 1.98
C ASP A 543 -34.81 -11.49 1.04
N GLU A 544 -35.06 -12.67 1.61
CA GLU A 544 -35.17 -13.93 0.87
C GLU A 544 -36.24 -13.81 -0.24
N GLY A 545 -35.91 -14.27 -1.45
CA GLY A 545 -36.69 -14.00 -2.65
C GLY A 545 -36.40 -12.65 -3.34
N GLY A 546 -35.40 -11.89 -2.88
CA GLY A 546 -34.85 -10.73 -3.61
C GLY A 546 -35.67 -9.45 -3.54
N ARG A 547 -36.70 -9.41 -2.68
CA ARG A 547 -37.50 -8.21 -2.37
C ARG A 547 -36.66 -7.22 -1.56
N ALA A 548 -36.81 -5.93 -1.80
CA ALA A 548 -36.12 -4.91 -1.01
C ALA A 548 -36.65 -4.89 0.43
N ARG A 549 -35.75 -4.92 1.42
CA ARG A 549 -36.11 -4.88 2.86
C ARG A 549 -36.74 -3.55 3.25
N TYR A 550 -36.26 -2.47 2.64
CA TYR A 550 -36.70 -1.09 2.89
C TYR A 550 -37.48 -0.57 1.68
N SER A 551 -38.66 -0.01 1.93
CA SER A 551 -39.58 0.56 0.95
C SER A 551 -39.53 2.10 0.94
N ALA A 552 -40.33 2.72 0.08
CA ALA A 552 -40.53 4.16 0.09
C ALA A 552 -41.20 4.67 1.38
N GLU A 553 -42.00 3.82 2.04
CA GLU A 553 -42.75 4.16 3.27
C GLU A 553 -41.81 4.23 4.47
N ASP A 554 -40.83 3.31 4.56
CA ASP A 554 -39.84 3.28 5.66
C ASP A 554 -38.99 4.56 5.73
N ILE A 555 -38.80 5.27 4.60
CA ILE A 555 -38.01 6.50 4.51
C ILE A 555 -38.84 7.78 4.44
N SER A 556 -40.14 7.68 4.14
CA SER A 556 -41.01 8.85 3.98
C SER A 556 -41.02 9.82 5.18
N PRO A 557 -41.00 9.38 6.46
CA PRO A 557 -41.08 10.29 7.60
C PRO A 557 -39.91 11.27 7.75
N PHE A 558 -38.73 10.93 7.23
CA PHE A 558 -37.51 11.73 7.33
C PHE A 558 -36.88 12.05 5.97
N LEU A 559 -37.59 11.76 4.87
CA LEU A 559 -37.11 11.97 3.50
C LEU A 559 -36.69 13.44 3.24
N LEU A 560 -37.46 14.39 3.76
CA LEU A 560 -37.16 15.83 3.62
C LEU A 560 -35.83 16.20 4.27
N ALA A 561 -35.62 15.76 5.52
CA ALA A 561 -34.36 15.98 6.25
C ALA A 561 -33.19 15.25 5.58
N LEU A 562 -33.39 14.00 5.16
CA LEU A 562 -32.39 13.20 4.44
C LEU A 562 -31.91 13.90 3.15
N MET A 563 -32.83 14.33 2.28
CA MET A 563 -32.43 15.04 1.05
C MET A 563 -31.77 16.39 1.36
N THR A 564 -32.30 17.15 2.33
CA THR A 564 -31.73 18.45 2.73
C THR A 564 -30.30 18.28 3.25
N ASN A 565 -30.04 17.31 4.12
CA ASN A 565 -28.71 17.06 4.67
C ASN A 565 -27.74 16.51 3.61
N LEU A 566 -28.21 15.66 2.67
CA LEU A 566 -27.37 15.17 1.56
C LEU A 566 -26.91 16.30 0.64
N PHE A 567 -27.79 17.23 0.26
CA PHE A 567 -27.38 18.39 -0.54
C PHE A 567 -26.57 19.40 0.29
N GLY A 568 -26.83 19.52 1.60
CA GLY A 568 -26.00 20.32 2.51
C GLY A 568 -24.58 19.80 2.65
N ALA A 569 -24.38 18.48 2.67
CA ALA A 569 -23.05 17.86 2.71
C ALA A 569 -22.20 18.23 1.48
N LEU A 570 -22.78 18.29 0.29
CA LEU A 570 -22.11 18.74 -0.95
C LEU A 570 -21.79 20.25 -0.99
N GLN A 571 -22.26 21.03 0.00
CA GLN A 571 -21.94 22.45 0.15
C GLN A 571 -20.84 22.70 1.19
N LYS A 572 -20.34 21.64 1.85
CA LYS A 572 -19.20 21.71 2.77
C LYS A 572 -17.89 21.73 1.98
N ALA A 573 -16.91 22.44 2.53
CA ALA A 573 -15.61 22.60 1.92
C ALA A 573 -14.96 21.24 1.61
N GLU A 574 -14.42 21.13 0.40
CA GLU A 574 -13.77 19.94 -0.15
C GLU A 574 -14.70 18.73 -0.40
N SER A 575 -15.97 18.78 0.02
CA SER A 575 -16.95 17.70 -0.18
C SER A 575 -17.84 17.90 -1.42
N GLU A 576 -17.55 18.90 -2.25
CA GLU A 576 -18.33 19.25 -3.44
C GLU A 576 -18.34 18.12 -4.49
N GLU A 577 -17.26 17.32 -4.54
CA GLU A 577 -17.11 16.17 -5.46
C GLU A 577 -17.38 14.81 -4.79
N ASN A 578 -17.98 14.78 -3.60
CA ASN A 578 -18.11 13.57 -2.79
C ASN A 578 -19.00 12.49 -3.43
N HIS A 579 -18.36 11.44 -3.98
CA HIS A 579 -19.05 10.36 -4.69
C HIS A 579 -19.90 9.47 -3.78
N TYR A 580 -19.63 9.38 -2.48
CA TYR A 580 -20.47 8.61 -1.54
C TYR A 580 -21.81 9.32 -1.30
N VAL A 581 -21.78 10.64 -1.09
CA VAL A 581 -22.98 11.47 -0.95
C VAL A 581 -23.82 11.44 -2.23
N MET A 582 -23.20 11.64 -3.40
CA MET A 582 -23.89 11.56 -4.70
C MET A 582 -24.52 10.19 -4.97
N ARG A 583 -23.83 9.09 -4.63
CA ARG A 583 -24.41 7.73 -4.72
C ARG A 583 -25.61 7.55 -3.81
N CYS A 584 -25.56 8.11 -2.59
CA CYS A 584 -26.69 8.08 -1.68
C CYS A 584 -27.88 8.89 -2.21
N ILE A 585 -27.66 10.09 -2.77
CA ILE A 585 -28.71 10.89 -3.43
C ILE A 585 -29.43 10.07 -4.52
N VAL A 586 -28.67 9.48 -5.44
CA VAL A 586 -29.23 8.65 -6.52
C VAL A 586 -29.99 7.43 -5.97
N ARG A 587 -29.47 6.80 -4.89
CA ARG A 587 -30.14 5.67 -4.21
C ARG A 587 -31.48 6.08 -3.63
N VAL A 588 -31.51 7.16 -2.85
CA VAL A 588 -32.73 7.64 -2.17
C VAL A 588 -33.78 8.05 -3.20
N LEU A 589 -33.39 8.78 -4.24
CA LEU A 589 -34.29 9.13 -5.36
C LEU A 589 -34.84 7.89 -6.09
N GLY A 590 -34.06 6.81 -6.18
CA GLY A 590 -34.53 5.53 -6.72
C GLY A 590 -35.66 4.91 -5.88
N VAL A 591 -35.51 4.88 -4.55
CA VAL A 591 -36.48 4.25 -3.63
C VAL A 591 -37.68 5.16 -3.35
N ALA A 592 -37.47 6.43 -2.99
CA ALA A 592 -38.45 7.33 -2.40
C ALA A 592 -39.65 7.68 -3.30
N ASN A 593 -40.81 7.90 -2.67
CA ASN A 593 -41.96 8.53 -3.32
C ASN A 593 -41.84 10.05 -3.19
N ILE A 594 -41.52 10.72 -4.29
CA ILE A 594 -41.23 12.16 -4.29
C ILE A 594 -42.54 12.96 -4.21
N SER A 595 -42.72 13.67 -3.10
CA SER A 595 -43.76 14.68 -2.89
C SER A 595 -43.31 16.06 -3.38
N HIS A 596 -44.25 17.02 -3.49
CA HIS A 596 -43.95 18.39 -3.89
C HIS A 596 -43.03 19.13 -2.90
N GLU A 597 -43.15 18.83 -1.60
CA GLU A 597 -42.34 19.44 -0.54
C GLU A 597 -40.87 18.99 -0.61
N VAL A 598 -40.63 17.72 -0.91
CA VAL A 598 -39.27 17.17 -1.13
C VAL A 598 -38.71 17.62 -2.49
N ALA A 599 -39.56 18.01 -3.44
CA ALA A 599 -39.11 18.47 -4.74
C ALA A 599 -38.29 19.76 -4.66
N LEU A 600 -38.69 20.73 -3.83
CA LEU A 600 -38.03 22.03 -3.75
C LEU A 600 -36.57 21.97 -3.24
N PRO A 601 -36.21 21.24 -2.17
CA PRO A 601 -34.81 21.02 -1.80
C PRO A 601 -34.02 20.28 -2.89
N CYS A 602 -34.63 19.31 -3.57
CA CYS A 602 -33.96 18.61 -4.67
C CYS A 602 -33.68 19.53 -5.86
N THR A 603 -34.61 20.41 -6.23
CA THR A 603 -34.41 21.36 -7.34
C THR A 603 -33.42 22.44 -6.97
N ASN A 604 -33.43 22.93 -5.73
CA ASN A 604 -32.49 23.95 -5.25
C ASN A 604 -31.07 23.40 -5.07
N GLY A 605 -30.93 22.16 -4.58
CA GLY A 605 -29.64 21.45 -4.48
C GLY A 605 -29.04 21.10 -5.83
N LEU A 606 -29.86 20.84 -6.85
CA LEU A 606 -29.42 20.61 -8.24
C LEU A 606 -29.16 21.92 -9.02
N ALA A 607 -29.61 23.07 -8.53
CA ALA A 607 -29.53 24.37 -9.22
C ALA A 607 -28.59 25.39 -8.55
N THR A 608 -27.88 25.03 -7.48
CA THR A 608 -27.09 25.99 -6.69
C THR A 608 -25.74 26.29 -7.38
N PRO A 609 -25.44 27.56 -7.77
CA PRO A 609 -24.25 27.86 -8.61
C PRO A 609 -22.89 27.78 -7.92
N LYS A 610 -22.82 27.35 -6.65
CA LYS A 610 -21.54 27.16 -5.93
C LYS A 610 -20.90 25.78 -6.18
N GLY A 611 -21.63 24.85 -6.80
CA GLY A 611 -21.01 23.65 -7.36
C GLY A 611 -20.17 24.01 -8.60
N SER A 612 -18.92 24.43 -8.40
CA SER A 612 -17.94 24.64 -9.48
C SER A 612 -17.41 23.31 -10.05
N LEU A 613 -18.31 22.37 -10.30
CA LEU A 613 -18.02 21.03 -10.83
C LEU A 613 -17.74 21.03 -12.35
N ILE A 614 -17.61 22.21 -12.97
CA ILE A 614 -17.38 22.39 -14.41
C ILE A 614 -16.41 23.57 -14.67
N GLY A 615 -15.22 23.50 -14.09
CA GLY A 615 -14.04 24.22 -14.60
C GLY A 615 -13.53 23.62 -15.93
N GLY A 616 -14.42 23.39 -16.89
CA GLY A 616 -14.15 22.50 -18.03
C GLY A 616 -15.33 22.25 -18.97
N GLY A 617 -15.99 23.29 -19.45
CA GLY A 617 -16.74 23.28 -20.73
C GLY A 617 -17.82 22.21 -20.92
N VAL A 618 -18.83 22.14 -20.04
CA VAL A 618 -20.13 21.48 -20.33
C VAL A 618 -21.28 22.33 -19.77
N GLU A 619 -22.02 23.03 -20.63
CA GLU A 619 -23.18 23.82 -20.22
C GLU A 619 -24.44 22.95 -20.02
N GLU A 620 -24.49 22.05 -19.03
CA GLU A 620 -25.77 21.51 -18.54
C GLU A 620 -25.71 20.79 -17.17
N PRO A 621 -26.59 21.11 -16.19
CA PRO A 621 -26.70 20.36 -14.93
C PRO A 621 -27.05 18.87 -15.10
N ALA A 622 -27.72 18.51 -16.22
CA ALA A 622 -28.03 17.12 -16.56
C ALA A 622 -26.76 16.27 -16.80
N GLY A 623 -25.67 16.89 -17.26
CA GLY A 623 -24.41 16.22 -17.57
C GLY A 623 -23.75 15.58 -16.35
N VAL A 624 -23.81 16.21 -15.18
CA VAL A 624 -23.16 15.72 -13.94
C VAL A 624 -23.85 14.46 -13.40
N ALA A 625 -25.19 14.43 -13.42
CA ALA A 625 -25.96 13.24 -13.06
C ALA A 625 -25.71 12.08 -14.04
N ALA A 626 -25.56 12.36 -15.34
CA ALA A 626 -25.17 11.37 -16.33
C ALA A 626 -23.72 10.86 -16.10
N TYR A 627 -22.76 11.75 -15.83
CA TYR A 627 -21.37 11.38 -15.54
C TYR A 627 -21.27 10.45 -14.32
N CYS A 628 -21.96 10.79 -13.23
CA CYS A 628 -21.97 9.98 -12.00
C CYS A 628 -22.68 8.63 -12.18
N MET A 629 -23.79 8.56 -12.93
CA MET A 629 -24.45 7.27 -13.21
C MET A 629 -23.66 6.39 -14.20
N VAL A 630 -22.88 6.98 -15.11
CA VAL A 630 -22.00 6.25 -16.03
C VAL A 630 -20.68 5.82 -15.36
N GLY A 631 -20.28 6.45 -14.25
CA GLY A 631 -19.07 6.12 -13.48
C GLY A 631 -18.97 4.67 -13.00
N VAL A 632 -20.08 3.92 -12.92
CA VAL A 632 -20.08 2.48 -12.62
C VAL A 632 -19.71 1.60 -13.84
N LYS A 633 -19.43 2.21 -15.00
CA LYS A 633 -19.01 1.48 -16.21
C LYS A 633 -18.05 2.25 -17.12
N LEU A 634 -17.04 2.89 -16.54
CA LEU A 634 -15.84 3.33 -17.27
C LEU A 634 -14.98 2.12 -17.69
N MET A 635 -15.49 1.37 -18.66
CA MET A 635 -14.71 0.52 -19.54
C MET A 635 -13.77 1.41 -20.35
N GLY A 636 -12.49 1.47 -19.95
CA GLY A 636 -11.47 2.28 -20.62
C GLY A 636 -11.40 2.01 -22.13
N GLY A 637 -10.95 2.99 -22.92
CA GLY A 637 -11.15 3.04 -24.39
C GLY A 637 -10.76 1.80 -25.21
N LYS A 638 -9.86 0.94 -24.69
CA LYS A 638 -9.54 -0.37 -25.28
C LYS A 638 -10.75 -1.32 -25.35
N ALA A 639 -11.70 -1.22 -24.42
CA ALA A 639 -12.92 -2.02 -24.39
C ALA A 639 -14.01 -1.53 -25.36
N ILE A 640 -14.10 -0.21 -25.62
CA ILE A 640 -14.97 0.36 -26.66
C ILE A 640 -14.56 -0.19 -28.03
N ARG A 641 -13.27 -0.12 -28.37
CA ARG A 641 -12.72 -0.67 -29.63
C ARG A 641 -12.97 -2.18 -29.79
N ARG A 642 -12.90 -2.97 -28.70
CA ARG A 642 -13.27 -4.39 -28.71
C ARG A 642 -14.77 -4.62 -28.95
N ARG A 643 -15.63 -3.77 -28.37
CA ARG A 643 -17.09 -3.84 -28.57
C ARG A 643 -17.48 -3.45 -30.00
N GLU A 644 -16.80 -2.48 -30.61
CA GLU A 644 -16.92 -2.14 -32.02
C GLU A 644 -16.44 -3.26 -32.95
N LYS A 645 -15.27 -3.88 -32.65
CA LYS A 645 -14.75 -5.05 -33.37
C LYS A 645 -15.75 -6.22 -33.35
N ASN A 646 -16.31 -6.54 -32.18
CA ASN A 646 -17.31 -7.61 -32.04
C ASN A 646 -18.66 -7.24 -32.67
N TYR A 647 -19.07 -5.97 -32.64
CA TYR A 647 -20.30 -5.52 -33.29
C TYR A 647 -20.19 -5.64 -34.82
N ARG A 648 -19.06 -5.23 -35.40
CA ARG A 648 -18.77 -5.40 -36.84
C ARG A 648 -18.66 -6.87 -37.25
N ALA A 649 -18.09 -7.73 -36.40
CA ALA A 649 -17.99 -9.17 -36.66
C ALA A 649 -19.33 -9.94 -36.52
N ALA A 650 -20.36 -9.33 -35.94
CA ALA A 650 -21.67 -9.94 -35.74
C ALA A 650 -22.76 -9.44 -36.73
N HIS A 651 -22.44 -8.45 -37.57
CA HIS A 651 -23.36 -7.83 -38.52
C HIS A 651 -22.71 -7.76 -39.91
N ASP A 652 -22.74 -8.88 -40.64
CA ASP A 652 -22.27 -8.94 -42.02
C ASP A 652 -23.11 -8.03 -42.94
N GLY A 653 -22.42 -7.24 -43.79
CA GLY A 653 -23.01 -6.67 -45.01
C GLY A 653 -24.04 -5.54 -44.84
N GLY A 654 -23.75 -4.50 -44.04
CA GLY A 654 -24.59 -3.30 -43.97
C GLY A 654 -23.79 -2.00 -43.89
N ASN A 655 -24.16 -0.99 -44.68
CA ASN A 655 -23.36 0.22 -44.97
C ASN A 655 -23.35 1.29 -43.83
N SER A 656 -23.25 0.86 -42.56
CA SER A 656 -23.20 1.74 -41.39
C SER A 656 -21.85 1.64 -40.68
N THR A 657 -21.03 2.70 -40.77
CA THR A 657 -19.65 2.72 -40.27
C THR A 657 -19.50 3.06 -38.78
N ARG A 658 -20.60 3.27 -38.05
CA ARG A 658 -20.60 3.68 -36.63
C ARG A 658 -21.54 2.81 -35.80
N LEU A 659 -21.19 2.60 -34.52
CA LEU A 659 -22.19 2.23 -33.52
C LEU A 659 -23.32 3.27 -33.53
N PRO A 660 -24.57 2.90 -33.17
CA PRO A 660 -25.60 3.90 -32.90
C PRO A 660 -25.03 4.92 -31.90
N PRO A 661 -25.20 6.23 -32.15
CA PRO A 661 -24.64 7.24 -31.26
C PRO A 661 -25.15 6.99 -29.84
N PRO A 662 -24.32 7.21 -28.80
CA PRO A 662 -24.83 7.18 -27.44
C PRO A 662 -25.99 8.16 -27.31
N PRO A 663 -26.97 7.91 -26.42
CA PRO A 663 -28.08 8.82 -26.19
C PRO A 663 -27.54 10.24 -25.98
N VAL A 664 -28.11 11.22 -26.70
CA VAL A 664 -27.65 12.61 -26.63
C VAL A 664 -27.73 13.06 -25.17
N ALA A 665 -26.62 13.52 -24.59
CA ALA A 665 -26.52 13.74 -23.14
C ALA A 665 -27.51 14.81 -22.62
N SER A 666 -27.95 15.72 -23.49
CA SER A 666 -28.99 16.74 -23.24
C SER A 666 -30.44 16.25 -23.47
N SER A 667 -30.63 14.97 -23.81
CA SER A 667 -31.98 14.39 -23.88
C SER A 667 -32.49 14.07 -22.47
N ILE A 668 -33.54 14.79 -22.06
CA ILE A 668 -34.24 14.61 -20.78
C ILE A 668 -34.60 13.14 -20.50
N ASP A 669 -34.83 12.33 -21.55
CA ASP A 669 -35.15 10.91 -21.46
C ASP A 669 -34.04 10.02 -20.85
N ALA A 670 -32.78 10.49 -20.82
CA ALA A 670 -31.67 9.78 -20.17
C ALA A 670 -31.70 9.86 -18.62
N LEU A 671 -32.45 10.81 -18.04
CA LEU A 671 -32.59 10.97 -16.59
C LEU A 671 -33.64 10.00 -16.02
N PRO A 672 -33.50 9.48 -14.79
CA PRO A 672 -34.51 8.64 -14.16
C PRO A 672 -35.88 9.34 -14.12
N SER A 673 -36.98 8.60 -14.31
CA SER A 673 -38.33 9.19 -14.41
C SER A 673 -38.73 10.07 -13.21
N LYS A 674 -38.24 9.74 -12.01
CA LYS A 674 -38.40 10.53 -10.78
C LYS A 674 -37.62 11.86 -10.80
N LEU A 675 -36.42 11.88 -11.41
CA LEU A 675 -35.62 13.09 -11.65
C LEU A 675 -36.27 13.99 -12.71
N ARG A 676 -36.85 13.41 -13.78
CA ARG A 676 -37.69 14.16 -14.72
C ARG A 676 -38.90 14.82 -14.01
N LYS A 677 -39.56 14.06 -13.12
CA LYS A 677 -40.70 14.57 -12.33
C LYS A 677 -40.29 15.71 -11.40
N LEU A 678 -39.12 15.62 -10.73
CA LEU A 678 -38.53 16.72 -9.97
C LEU A 678 -38.36 17.99 -10.80
N MET A 679 -37.72 17.88 -11.97
CA MET A 679 -37.51 19.03 -12.86
C MET A 679 -38.82 19.64 -13.37
N SER A 680 -39.88 18.83 -13.53
CA SER A 680 -41.20 19.36 -13.89
C SER A 680 -41.85 20.25 -12.81
N PHE A 681 -41.51 20.04 -11.52
CA PHE A 681 -41.94 20.92 -10.43
C PHE A 681 -41.12 22.22 -10.34
N ALA A 682 -39.86 22.22 -10.79
CA ALA A 682 -39.05 23.45 -10.89
C ALA A 682 -39.59 24.43 -11.93
N GLY A 683 -40.23 23.91 -12.99
CA GLY A 683 -40.67 24.70 -14.15
C GLY A 683 -41.83 25.66 -13.89
N SER A 684 -42.58 25.52 -12.79
CA SER A 684 -43.76 26.33 -12.50
C SER A 684 -43.48 27.67 -11.79
N ALA A 685 -42.22 27.99 -11.50
CA ALA A 685 -41.84 29.17 -10.70
C ALA A 685 -41.42 30.41 -11.54
N LYS A 686 -42.00 30.59 -12.73
CA LYS A 686 -41.85 31.82 -13.55
C LYS A 686 -43.17 32.22 -14.19
N GLU A 687 -43.89 33.16 -13.58
CA GLU A 687 -44.93 33.93 -14.29
C GLU A 687 -44.28 34.94 -15.26
N PRO A 688 -44.94 35.29 -16.38
CA PRO A 688 -44.32 36.03 -17.46
C PRO A 688 -44.49 37.55 -17.34
N LEU A 689 -43.39 38.31 -17.40
CA LEU A 689 -43.43 39.73 -17.75
C LEU A 689 -43.51 39.89 -19.28
N ASN A 690 -44.47 40.71 -19.72
CA ASN A 690 -44.97 40.74 -21.10
C ASN A 690 -44.75 42.11 -21.75
N PHE A 691 -43.83 42.21 -22.72
CA PHE A 691 -43.70 43.30 -23.71
C PHE A 691 -42.85 42.78 -24.89
N GLY A 692 -43.18 42.93 -26.16
CA GLY A 692 -44.45 43.31 -26.79
C GLY A 692 -44.33 43.14 -28.31
N LYS A 693 -45.40 42.71 -29.01
CA LYS A 693 -45.43 42.60 -30.49
C LYS A 693 -46.57 43.44 -31.06
N LYS A 694 -46.31 44.19 -32.13
CA LYS A 694 -47.34 44.97 -32.84
C LYS A 694 -47.20 44.88 -34.36
N LYS A 695 -48.04 44.00 -34.95
CA LYS A 695 -48.37 43.85 -36.39
C LYS A 695 -47.18 43.43 -37.29
N ILE A 696 -47.35 42.81 -38.46
CA ILE A 696 -48.47 42.58 -39.41
C ILE A 696 -48.43 41.06 -39.78
N GLY A 697 -49.45 40.32 -40.23
CA GLY A 697 -50.87 40.57 -40.55
C GLY A 697 -51.35 39.55 -41.62
N ASP A 698 -52.50 38.93 -41.37
CA ASP A 698 -53.40 38.17 -42.29
C ASP A 698 -53.03 36.82 -42.94
N GLY A 699 -54.08 35.98 -43.08
CA GLY A 699 -54.19 34.83 -44.01
C GLY A 699 -53.90 33.44 -43.39
N ALA A 700 -54.81 32.83 -42.62
CA ALA A 700 -55.88 31.93 -43.07
C ALA A 700 -55.39 30.67 -43.84
N ASP A 701 -55.77 29.43 -43.52
CA ASP A 701 -57.12 29.04 -43.11
C ASP A 701 -57.21 27.80 -42.15
N LYS A 702 -58.25 27.82 -41.30
CA LYS A 702 -59.01 26.73 -40.64
C LYS A 702 -58.36 25.58 -39.85
N ALA A 703 -58.57 25.67 -38.53
CA ALA A 703 -58.95 24.56 -37.63
C ALA A 703 -60.40 24.05 -37.95
N ALA A 704 -61.05 23.10 -37.26
CA ALA A 704 -60.85 22.53 -35.92
C ALA A 704 -61.55 21.16 -35.73
N ARG A 705 -61.33 20.59 -34.53
CA ARG A 705 -62.28 19.79 -33.69
C ARG A 705 -63.77 20.08 -34.00
N SER A 706 -64.72 19.16 -33.80
CA SER A 706 -65.05 18.49 -32.53
C SER A 706 -66.05 17.32 -32.73
N VAL A 707 -65.97 16.23 -31.95
CA VAL A 707 -66.93 15.81 -30.88
C VAL A 707 -68.40 15.72 -31.31
N GLU A 708 -68.99 14.51 -31.35
CA GLU A 708 -70.18 14.06 -30.57
C GLU A 708 -70.64 12.63 -30.98
N GLY A 709 -71.55 12.02 -30.19
CA GLY A 709 -72.51 11.01 -30.70
C GLY A 709 -72.23 9.52 -30.43
N THR A 710 -72.64 9.02 -29.25
CA THR A 710 -72.92 7.58 -29.02
C THR A 710 -74.37 7.24 -29.35
N GLU A 711 -74.63 6.14 -30.08
CA GLU A 711 -75.75 5.22 -29.78
C GLU A 711 -75.74 3.91 -30.60
N SER A 712 -75.90 2.76 -29.91
CA SER A 712 -76.40 1.46 -30.42
C SER A 712 -75.58 0.74 -31.55
N SER A 713 -75.62 -0.58 -31.74
CA SER A 713 -76.10 -1.72 -30.93
C SER A 713 -75.61 -3.04 -31.57
N THR A 714 -75.93 -4.17 -30.91
CA THR A 714 -75.80 -5.57 -31.38
C THR A 714 -74.42 -6.24 -31.32
N ALA A 715 -74.49 -7.57 -31.13
CA ALA A 715 -73.38 -8.42 -30.80
C ALA A 715 -73.05 -9.40 -31.92
N GLY A 716 -71.85 -9.97 -31.86
CA GLY A 716 -71.76 -11.42 -31.94
C GLY A 716 -71.15 -12.05 -33.20
N MET A 717 -70.38 -13.08 -32.88
CA MET A 717 -70.04 -14.24 -33.71
C MET A 717 -68.78 -14.20 -34.60
N LYS A 718 -67.77 -14.84 -34.01
CA LYS A 718 -66.53 -15.40 -34.56
C LYS A 718 -66.82 -16.62 -35.47
N ARG A 719 -65.74 -17.23 -36.00
CA ARG A 719 -65.65 -18.53 -36.73
C ARG A 719 -65.77 -18.38 -38.27
N LYS A 720 -65.20 -19.26 -39.10
CA LYS A 720 -64.58 -20.58 -38.86
C LYS A 720 -63.59 -20.97 -39.96
N ARG A 721 -62.58 -21.80 -39.62
CA ARG A 721 -62.12 -23.05 -40.30
C ARG A 721 -60.61 -23.25 -40.14
N ASP A 722 -60.05 -24.46 -40.13
CA ASP A 722 -60.43 -25.78 -39.55
C ASP A 722 -59.24 -26.73 -39.90
N GLY A 723 -58.95 -27.75 -39.06
CA GLY A 723 -57.88 -28.75 -39.29
C GLY A 723 -57.01 -28.98 -38.03
N LYS A 724 -57.29 -29.99 -37.20
CA LYS A 724 -56.89 -31.42 -37.31
C LYS A 724 -55.41 -31.66 -36.95
N ASP A 725 -55.00 -32.59 -36.09
CA ASP A 725 -55.63 -33.58 -35.17
C ASP A 725 -54.65 -33.71 -33.93
N LEU A 726 -55.04 -33.97 -32.66
CA LEU A 726 -55.22 -35.28 -31.98
C LEU A 726 -54.15 -36.36 -32.37
N MET A 727 -53.61 -37.30 -31.58
CA MET A 727 -53.73 -37.83 -30.19
C MET A 727 -52.56 -38.87 -30.01
N GLU A 728 -52.08 -39.40 -28.86
CA GLU A 728 -52.15 -39.10 -27.42
C GLU A 728 -51.08 -39.95 -26.63
N GLN A 729 -50.96 -39.77 -25.31
CA GLN A 729 -50.57 -40.76 -24.26
C GLN A 729 -49.21 -41.54 -24.20
N GLN A 730 -48.67 -41.56 -22.96
CA GLN A 730 -48.09 -42.69 -22.18
C GLN A 730 -46.66 -43.27 -22.37
N LYS A 731 -45.95 -43.30 -21.22
CA LYS A 731 -45.14 -44.39 -20.58
C LYS A 731 -43.83 -44.95 -21.18
N GLY A 732 -42.95 -45.34 -20.24
CA GLY A 732 -41.94 -46.42 -20.34
C GLY A 732 -40.61 -46.00 -20.98
N GLN A 733 -39.43 -46.05 -20.37
CA GLN A 733 -38.77 -46.90 -19.34
C GLN A 733 -38.18 -48.22 -19.87
N GLY A 734 -36.84 -48.25 -19.96
CA GLY A 734 -35.97 -49.42 -20.19
C GLY A 734 -35.97 -49.98 -21.62
N ASP A 735 -34.97 -50.75 -22.06
CA ASP A 735 -33.55 -50.85 -21.65
C ASP A 735 -32.81 -51.71 -22.73
N GLU A 736 -31.48 -51.90 -22.60
CA GLU A 736 -30.66 -52.92 -23.30
C GLU A 736 -30.39 -52.77 -24.84
N ASP A 737 -29.14 -52.35 -25.19
CA ASP A 737 -28.05 -53.11 -25.87
C ASP A 737 -28.34 -54.17 -27.01
N PRO A 738 -27.34 -54.67 -27.80
CA PRO A 738 -25.90 -54.34 -27.92
C PRO A 738 -25.30 -54.34 -29.38
N GLU A 739 -23.95 -54.29 -29.45
CA GLU A 739 -23.01 -54.94 -30.41
C GLU A 739 -22.65 -54.39 -31.83
N MET A 740 -21.35 -54.06 -31.96
CA MET A 740 -20.36 -54.46 -33.00
C MET A 740 -20.79 -54.55 -34.50
N SER A 741 -20.07 -53.94 -35.47
CA SER A 741 -18.63 -54.19 -35.73
C SER A 741 -18.00 -53.39 -36.91
N LYS A 742 -16.65 -53.32 -36.89
CA LYS A 742 -15.70 -53.40 -38.03
C LYS A 742 -15.60 -52.32 -39.15
N ASN A 743 -14.52 -51.53 -38.99
CA ASN A 743 -13.27 -51.64 -39.79
C ASN A 743 -12.95 -50.63 -40.94
N GLU A 744 -11.91 -49.82 -40.69
CA GLU A 744 -10.88 -49.23 -41.57
C GLU A 744 -11.14 -48.84 -43.06
N LYS A 745 -10.72 -47.61 -43.42
CA LYS A 745 -9.65 -47.39 -44.45
C LYS A 745 -9.05 -45.95 -44.54
N LYS A 746 -7.75 -45.87 -44.21
CA LYS A 746 -6.65 -45.02 -44.76
C LYS A 746 -6.97 -43.79 -45.65
N LYS A 747 -6.29 -42.65 -45.37
CA LYS A 747 -5.38 -41.97 -46.34
C LYS A 747 -4.40 -40.91 -45.75
N LYS A 748 -3.10 -41.23 -45.87
CA LYS A 748 -1.85 -40.40 -45.97
C LYS A 748 -1.89 -38.88 -45.71
N LYS A 749 -0.91 -38.39 -44.92
CA LYS A 749 -0.11 -37.17 -45.21
C LYS A 749 1.40 -37.44 -45.03
N ARG A 750 2.25 -36.70 -45.77
CA ARG A 750 3.71 -36.94 -45.94
C ARG A 750 4.57 -36.14 -44.94
N LYS A 751 5.78 -36.65 -44.65
CA LYS A 751 6.85 -35.96 -43.90
C LYS A 751 7.56 -34.89 -44.75
N SER A 752 8.10 -33.86 -44.08
CA SER A 752 9.30 -33.12 -44.50
C SER A 752 10.32 -33.13 -43.35
N LYS A 753 11.59 -32.82 -43.64
CA LYS A 753 12.75 -33.19 -42.80
C LYS A 753 13.03 -32.23 -41.62
N VAL A 754 13.57 -32.81 -40.56
CA VAL A 754 14.33 -32.12 -39.49
C VAL A 754 15.74 -31.83 -40.00
N ALA A 755 16.34 -30.73 -39.55
CA ALA A 755 17.77 -30.46 -39.68
C ALA A 755 18.47 -30.81 -38.36
N ASP A 756 19.53 -31.62 -38.42
CA ASP A 756 20.38 -31.92 -37.26
C ASP A 756 21.39 -30.78 -37.05
N ASP A 757 21.42 -30.18 -35.85
CA ASP A 757 22.50 -29.27 -35.44
C ASP A 757 23.51 -30.05 -34.57
N LEU A 758 24.73 -30.21 -35.09
CA LEU A 758 25.76 -31.10 -34.54
C LEU A 758 26.60 -30.47 -33.40
N ARG A 759 26.22 -29.31 -32.86
CA ARG A 759 27.01 -28.57 -31.86
C ARG A 759 26.96 -29.11 -30.43
N PHE A 760 26.09 -30.07 -30.12
CA PHE A 760 25.93 -30.63 -28.76
C PHE A 760 26.30 -32.12 -28.65
N LYS A 761 27.48 -32.49 -29.18
CA LYS A 761 28.13 -33.79 -28.94
C LYS A 761 29.62 -33.65 -28.61
N ALA A 762 29.92 -33.15 -27.42
CA ALA A 762 31.16 -33.41 -26.70
C ALA A 762 30.95 -33.18 -25.19
N LEU A 763 31.69 -33.92 -24.36
CA LEU A 763 31.74 -33.82 -22.88
C LEU A 763 30.54 -34.41 -22.10
N ASP A 764 30.36 -35.72 -22.21
CA ASP A 764 29.82 -36.52 -21.09
C ASP A 764 30.95 -36.88 -20.12
N THR A 765 30.79 -36.56 -18.83
CA THR A 765 31.55 -37.21 -17.73
C THR A 765 30.55 -37.55 -16.62
N PRO A 766 30.39 -38.82 -16.21
CA PRO A 766 29.29 -39.22 -15.32
C PRO A 766 29.72 -39.31 -13.84
N ALA A 767 29.11 -38.51 -12.95
CA ALA A 767 28.79 -38.88 -11.54
C ALA A 767 28.26 -37.70 -10.66
N ALA A 768 27.27 -36.92 -11.12
CA ALA A 768 26.53 -36.00 -10.22
C ALA A 768 25.13 -35.64 -10.75
N GLY A 769 25.04 -35.23 -12.01
CA GLY A 769 23.81 -34.66 -12.62
C GLY A 769 22.59 -35.59 -12.73
N SER A 770 22.71 -36.88 -12.39
CA SER A 770 21.60 -37.85 -12.41
C SER A 770 20.52 -37.50 -11.36
N ARG A 771 20.92 -37.28 -10.10
CA ARG A 771 19.97 -36.97 -9.00
C ARG A 771 19.26 -35.62 -9.21
N LYS A 772 19.96 -34.62 -9.78
CA LYS A 772 19.40 -33.28 -10.07
C LYS A 772 18.33 -33.32 -11.16
N LYS A 773 18.56 -34.07 -12.26
CA LYS A 773 17.52 -34.33 -13.29
C LYS A 773 16.33 -35.08 -12.72
N GLU A 774 16.55 -36.05 -11.84
CA GLU A 774 15.47 -36.84 -11.24
C GLU A 774 14.63 -36.03 -10.23
N ARG A 775 15.26 -35.24 -9.35
CA ARG A 775 14.55 -34.29 -8.45
C ARG A 775 13.75 -33.26 -9.25
N LYS A 776 14.36 -32.62 -10.26
CA LYS A 776 13.66 -31.63 -11.11
C LYS A 776 12.50 -32.25 -11.90
N LYS A 777 12.61 -33.51 -12.33
CA LYS A 777 11.51 -34.28 -12.94
C LYS A 777 10.39 -34.56 -11.93
N LYS A 778 10.72 -35.03 -10.71
CA LYS A 778 9.76 -35.28 -9.63
C LYS A 778 9.03 -34.00 -9.20
N LEU A 779 9.74 -32.87 -9.11
CA LEU A 779 9.16 -31.55 -8.84
C LEU A 779 8.19 -31.11 -9.95
N LEU A 780 8.54 -31.33 -11.22
CA LEU A 780 7.68 -31.02 -12.36
C LEU A 780 6.42 -31.92 -12.40
N GLU A 781 6.56 -33.20 -12.05
CA GLU A 781 5.45 -34.14 -11.92
C GLU A 781 4.55 -33.81 -10.71
N ALA A 782 5.13 -33.35 -9.58
CA ALA A 782 4.37 -32.87 -8.42
C ALA A 782 3.60 -31.57 -8.73
N LYS A 783 4.23 -30.61 -9.44
CA LYS A 783 3.54 -29.40 -9.93
C LYS A 783 2.41 -29.74 -10.91
N LYS A 784 2.63 -30.70 -11.83
CA LYS A 784 1.56 -31.21 -12.73
C LYS A 784 0.42 -31.90 -11.97
N LYS A 785 0.72 -32.71 -10.96
CA LYS A 785 -0.31 -33.36 -10.12
C LYS A 785 -1.10 -32.35 -9.26
N LYS A 786 -0.45 -31.31 -8.72
CA LYS A 786 -1.15 -30.19 -8.07
C LYS A 786 -2.05 -29.44 -9.07
N GLN A 787 -1.57 -29.14 -10.28
CA GLN A 787 -2.39 -28.50 -11.32
C GLN A 787 -3.56 -29.38 -11.80
N GLN A 788 -3.38 -30.70 -11.93
CA GLN A 788 -4.49 -31.61 -12.27
C GLN A 788 -5.54 -31.69 -11.17
N LYS A 789 -5.15 -31.68 -9.88
CA LYS A 789 -6.10 -31.64 -8.75
C LYS A 789 -6.92 -30.33 -8.75
N VAL A 790 -6.27 -29.19 -9.02
CA VAL A 790 -6.97 -27.89 -9.14
C VAL A 790 -7.88 -27.86 -10.37
N GLN A 791 -7.47 -28.48 -11.48
CA GLN A 791 -8.30 -28.58 -12.70
C GLN A 791 -9.46 -29.59 -12.63
N THR A 792 -9.62 -30.35 -11.53
CA THR A 792 -10.78 -31.26 -11.37
C THR A 792 -11.87 -30.73 -10.44
N GLU A 793 -11.68 -29.56 -9.81
CA GLU A 793 -12.70 -28.93 -8.96
C GLU A 793 -13.17 -27.54 -9.45
N ASP A 794 -12.49 -26.89 -10.40
CA ASP A 794 -12.91 -25.62 -11.01
C ASP A 794 -13.04 -25.74 -12.54
N ASP A 795 -14.23 -26.10 -13.04
CA ASP A 795 -14.60 -26.02 -14.46
C ASP A 795 -15.85 -25.17 -14.68
N MET A 796 -15.69 -23.84 -14.74
CA MET A 796 -16.68 -22.88 -15.27
C MET A 796 -16.02 -21.67 -15.97
N ASP A 797 -15.76 -21.84 -17.27
CA ASP A 797 -15.64 -20.83 -18.36
C ASP A 797 -14.71 -19.60 -18.19
N PHE A 798 -13.46 -19.73 -18.63
CA PHE A 798 -12.53 -18.62 -18.87
C PHE A 798 -12.24 -18.46 -20.39
N ARG A 799 -12.71 -17.38 -21.02
CA ARG A 799 -12.50 -17.16 -22.47
C ARG A 799 -11.16 -16.51 -22.80
N GLY A 800 -10.38 -17.20 -23.64
CA GLY A 800 -9.68 -16.64 -24.81
C GLY A 800 -8.58 -15.59 -24.59
N ARG A 801 -7.32 -16.01 -24.78
CA ARG A 801 -6.17 -15.09 -24.97
C ARG A 801 -6.22 -14.42 -26.35
N GLU A 802 -5.83 -13.15 -26.45
CA GLU A 802 -5.37 -12.51 -27.70
C GLU A 802 -3.86 -12.23 -27.59
N GLU A 803 -3.12 -12.46 -28.67
CA GLU A 803 -1.67 -12.22 -28.77
C GLU A 803 -1.35 -10.72 -28.84
N ILE A 804 -0.35 -10.26 -28.07
CA ILE A 804 0.10 -8.86 -28.09
C ILE A 804 1.27 -8.71 -29.07
N LYS A 805 1.13 -7.81 -30.04
CA LYS A 805 2.24 -7.31 -30.85
C LYS A 805 2.84 -6.05 -30.22
N PHE A 806 4.13 -5.86 -30.43
CA PHE A 806 4.95 -4.79 -29.85
C PHE A 806 4.57 -3.41 -30.44
N GLY A 807 4.51 -2.37 -29.61
CA GLY A 807 4.47 -0.96 -30.04
C GLY A 807 3.15 -0.18 -29.84
N ASP A 808 2.76 0.11 -28.59
CA ASP A 808 1.73 1.12 -28.25
C ASP A 808 2.16 1.82 -26.94
N ILE A 809 2.61 3.08 -27.03
CA ILE A 809 3.19 3.88 -25.93
C ILE A 809 2.08 4.61 -25.14
N VAL A 810 2.30 4.82 -23.83
CA VAL A 810 1.41 5.55 -22.93
C VAL A 810 1.93 6.99 -22.76
N GLN A 811 1.14 8.00 -23.14
CA GLN A 811 1.45 9.40 -22.84
C GLN A 811 1.17 9.73 -21.36
N ALA A 812 2.10 10.46 -20.73
CA ALA A 812 1.95 11.00 -19.39
C ALA A 812 1.29 12.40 -19.39
N PRO A 813 0.60 12.82 -18.31
CA PRO A 813 0.06 14.17 -18.18
C PRO A 813 1.15 15.26 -18.06
N PRO A 814 0.86 16.52 -18.44
CA PRO A 814 1.83 17.61 -18.42
C PRO A 814 2.21 18.08 -17.01
N LYS A 815 3.43 18.61 -16.88
CA LYS A 815 4.04 19.07 -15.62
C LYS A 815 3.50 20.44 -15.18
N LEU A 816 3.15 20.57 -13.90
CA LEU A 816 2.86 21.86 -13.27
C LEU A 816 4.15 22.63 -12.94
N THR A 817 4.09 23.96 -13.09
CA THR A 817 5.18 24.90 -12.82
C THR A 817 5.35 25.18 -11.32
N ALA A 818 6.55 25.66 -10.95
CA ALA A 818 7.04 25.68 -9.57
C ALA A 818 6.34 26.68 -8.63
N VAL A 819 6.22 26.28 -7.35
CA VAL A 819 5.94 27.15 -6.20
C VAL A 819 7.28 27.56 -5.55
N PRO A 820 7.48 28.82 -5.11
CA PRO A 820 8.73 29.24 -4.47
C PRO A 820 8.90 28.67 -3.06
N LYS A 821 10.14 28.31 -2.69
CA LYS A 821 10.52 28.08 -1.29
C LYS A 821 10.50 29.40 -0.52
N LEU A 822 10.01 29.36 0.71
CA LEU A 822 10.16 30.44 1.70
C LEU A 822 10.87 29.85 2.93
N GLU A 823 11.89 30.54 3.42
CA GLU A 823 12.79 30.02 4.46
C GLU A 823 12.21 30.12 5.88
N SER A 824 12.82 29.35 6.77
CA SER A 824 12.55 29.28 8.21
C SER A 824 12.44 30.65 8.90
N MET A 825 11.29 30.90 9.54
CA MET A 825 11.20 31.80 10.69
C MET A 825 10.78 31.02 11.94
N MET A 826 11.68 30.95 12.93
CA MET A 826 11.31 30.54 14.29
C MET A 826 10.44 31.63 14.93
N LEU A 827 9.23 31.28 15.40
CA LEU A 827 8.50 32.12 16.35
C LEU A 827 7.56 31.30 17.25
N HIS A 828 7.33 31.85 18.45
CA HIS A 828 6.91 31.09 19.64
C HIS A 828 5.52 30.44 19.60
N LYS A 829 5.43 29.22 20.15
CA LYS A 829 4.19 28.70 20.75
C LYS A 829 3.88 29.45 22.06
N LYS A 830 2.85 30.30 22.07
CA LYS A 830 2.00 30.60 23.23
C LYS A 830 0.55 30.70 22.74
N GLY A 831 -0.37 30.08 23.48
CA GLY A 831 -1.77 29.99 23.08
C GLY A 831 -2.68 31.05 23.70
N PHE A 832 -3.98 30.76 23.58
CA PHE A 832 -5.15 31.37 24.24
C PHE A 832 -5.80 32.63 23.64
N VAL A 833 -6.99 32.37 23.06
CA VAL A 833 -8.30 32.96 23.39
C VAL A 833 -8.45 34.49 23.36
N TYR A 834 -9.37 34.92 22.51
CA TYR A 834 -9.86 36.29 22.43
C TYR A 834 -11.05 36.52 23.36
N ARG A 835 -10.94 37.40 24.37
CA ARG A 835 -12.09 38.19 24.86
C ARG A 835 -11.65 39.56 25.38
N GLN A 836 -12.50 40.55 25.16
CA GLN A 836 -12.21 41.98 25.23
C GLN A 836 -12.15 42.55 26.65
N SER A 837 -11.27 43.54 26.89
CA SER A 837 -11.61 44.81 27.58
C SER A 837 -10.42 45.82 27.53
N LYS A 838 -10.67 47.08 27.91
CA LYS A 838 -9.88 48.28 27.56
C LYS A 838 -8.72 48.59 28.55
N PRO A 839 -7.75 49.48 28.19
CA PRO A 839 -6.48 49.65 28.89
C PRO A 839 -6.35 50.91 29.76
N THR A 840 -5.42 50.91 30.72
CA THR A 840 -4.72 52.12 31.23
C THR A 840 -3.33 51.77 31.83
N GLU A 841 -2.30 52.37 31.23
CA GLU A 841 -1.17 53.08 31.87
C GLU A 841 -0.22 52.47 32.93
N ASN A 842 1.07 52.47 32.55
CA ASN A 842 2.21 53.12 33.22
C ASN A 842 3.02 52.47 34.39
N VAL A 843 4.32 52.29 34.08
CA VAL A 843 5.50 52.84 34.81
C VAL A 843 6.14 52.03 35.97
N LYS A 844 7.23 51.33 35.57
CA LYS A 844 8.64 51.42 36.06
C LYS A 844 9.17 50.81 37.39
N ASP A 845 10.44 50.41 37.24
CA ASP A 845 11.58 50.39 38.19
C ASP A 845 11.59 49.42 39.40
N GLY A 846 12.81 49.06 39.87
CA GLY A 846 12.99 48.62 41.27
C GLY A 846 13.95 47.48 41.64
N ASN A 847 15.09 47.35 40.94
CA ASN A 847 16.23 46.44 41.19
C ASN A 847 16.70 46.17 42.66
N GLN A 848 17.42 45.05 42.87
CA GLN A 848 18.42 44.68 43.92
C GLN A 848 18.01 44.02 45.27
N GLY A 849 18.81 43.00 45.68
CA GLY A 849 19.43 43.04 47.03
C GLY A 849 19.50 41.79 47.95
N GLN A 850 20.29 40.76 47.60
CA GLN A 850 21.06 39.80 48.46
C GLN A 850 20.74 39.53 49.96
N GLY A 851 20.83 38.26 50.39
CA GLY A 851 21.13 37.89 51.81
C GLY A 851 20.82 36.43 52.25
N TYR A 852 21.84 35.57 52.33
CA TYR A 852 21.84 34.26 53.04
C TYR A 852 22.30 34.45 54.51
N PRO A 853 22.06 33.55 55.52
CA PRO A 853 22.27 32.08 55.43
C PRO A 853 21.37 31.13 56.28
N VAL A 854 21.65 29.83 56.11
CA VAL A 854 21.15 28.60 56.78
C VAL A 854 21.86 28.42 58.15
N PRO A 855 21.26 27.88 59.27
CA PRO A 855 21.20 26.41 59.47
C PRO A 855 20.22 25.74 60.50
N VAL A 856 20.12 24.40 60.35
CA VAL A 856 20.02 23.32 61.40
C VAL A 856 18.67 22.92 62.07
N MET A 857 18.36 21.61 61.94
CA MET A 857 17.59 20.65 62.81
C MET A 857 16.24 21.05 63.45
N ARG A 858 15.22 20.21 63.66
CA ARG A 858 15.12 18.80 64.14
C ARG A 858 13.66 18.32 64.03
N ALA A 859 13.40 17.04 64.30
CA ALA A 859 12.08 16.38 64.16
C ALA A 859 11.26 16.25 65.47
N SER A 860 10.08 15.62 65.34
CA SER A 860 9.16 15.00 66.35
C SER A 860 7.81 15.73 66.45
N ARG A 861 6.61 15.16 66.21
CA ARG A 861 6.06 13.78 66.20
C ARG A 861 5.76 13.18 67.57
N GLU A 862 4.51 13.30 68.02
CA GLU A 862 3.76 12.48 69.01
C GLU A 862 2.25 12.80 68.83
N LEU A 863 1.24 12.04 69.27
CA LEU A 863 0.96 10.61 69.57
C LEU A 863 -0.60 10.50 69.66
N ILE A 864 -1.29 9.38 69.44
CA ILE A 864 -1.71 8.30 70.38
C ILE A 864 -2.70 7.44 69.52
N ARG A 865 -2.47 6.15 69.19
CA ARG A 865 -2.78 4.90 69.97
C ARG A 865 -4.30 4.65 70.22
N LEU A 866 -4.85 3.42 70.22
CA LEU A 866 -4.44 2.07 69.75
C LEU A 866 -5.63 1.08 69.90
N SER A 867 -5.48 -0.15 69.36
CA SER A 867 -6.03 -1.48 69.79
C SER A 867 -6.98 -2.20 68.81
N VAL A 868 -6.99 -3.54 68.64
CA VAL A 868 -6.03 -4.64 68.96
C VAL A 868 -6.32 -5.86 68.03
N LEU A 869 -5.33 -6.75 67.84
CA LEU A 869 -5.32 -8.03 67.07
C LEU A 869 -6.10 -9.18 67.78
N PRO A 870 -6.15 -10.50 67.37
CA PRO A 870 -5.33 -11.24 66.38
C PRO A 870 -6.05 -12.33 65.53
N SER A 871 -5.27 -13.17 64.82
CA SER A 871 -5.70 -14.46 64.23
C SER A 871 -4.79 -15.60 64.72
N LYS A 872 -5.33 -16.81 64.90
CA LYS A 872 -4.60 -18.01 65.33
C LYS A 872 -5.27 -19.33 64.95
N ASP A 873 -4.42 -20.35 64.85
CA ASP A 873 -4.63 -21.80 64.99
C ASP A 873 -5.15 -22.65 63.80
N ALA A 874 -4.59 -23.86 63.74
CA ALA A 874 -4.70 -24.85 62.67
C ALA A 874 -5.20 -26.21 63.20
N LYS A 875 -5.59 -27.11 62.27
CA LYS A 875 -5.81 -28.59 62.34
C LYS A 875 -6.40 -29.00 60.97
N LYS A 876 -6.23 -30.19 60.38
CA LYS A 876 -5.77 -31.53 60.84
C LYS A 876 -5.49 -32.39 59.59
N GLU A 877 -4.45 -33.24 59.58
CA GLU A 877 -4.42 -34.51 58.82
C GLU A 877 -3.24 -35.39 59.28
N PRO A 878 -3.44 -36.73 59.34
CA PRO A 878 -2.36 -37.74 59.16
C PRO A 878 -2.86 -38.97 58.34
N PRO A 879 -2.05 -40.03 58.04
CA PRO A 879 -0.63 -40.26 58.37
C PRO A 879 0.32 -40.80 57.25
N ILE A 880 1.64 -40.65 57.50
CA ILE A 880 2.77 -41.61 57.29
C ILE A 880 3.12 -42.13 55.87
N ASP A 881 4.36 -41.86 55.41
CA ASP A 881 5.38 -42.91 55.17
C ASP A 881 6.86 -42.40 55.07
N VAL A 882 7.75 -43.11 55.79
CA VAL A 882 9.22 -43.33 55.73
C VAL A 882 10.25 -42.21 55.36
N GLU A 883 11.32 -42.15 56.17
CA GLU A 883 12.53 -41.28 56.07
C GLU A 883 13.54 -41.69 54.98
N ILE A 884 14.23 -40.71 54.37
CA ILE A 884 15.68 -40.77 54.01
C ILE A 884 16.30 -39.39 54.29
N ASP A 885 17.54 -39.36 54.77
CA ASP A 885 18.14 -38.22 55.48
C ASP A 885 19.41 -37.63 54.84
N HIS A 886 19.71 -36.36 55.16
CA HIS A 886 20.94 -35.57 54.92
C HIS A 886 21.41 -35.39 53.44
N GLY A 887 22.07 -34.30 53.02
CA GLY A 887 22.74 -33.20 53.72
C GLY A 887 23.35 -32.18 52.72
N PRO A 888 24.02 -31.09 53.16
CA PRO A 888 23.60 -29.75 52.71
C PRO A 888 24.69 -28.70 52.38
N ILE A 889 24.26 -27.47 52.00
CA ILE A 889 24.83 -26.14 52.37
C ILE A 889 26.21 -25.74 51.77
N VAL A 890 26.59 -24.48 51.46
CA VAL A 890 25.92 -23.16 51.16
C VAL A 890 27.02 -22.18 50.63
N ASP A 891 26.62 -21.05 50.04
CA ASP A 891 27.32 -19.78 49.71
C ASP A 891 28.84 -19.57 49.96
N CYS A 892 29.44 -18.68 49.15
CA CYS A 892 30.36 -17.66 49.71
C CYS A 892 30.49 -16.39 48.84
N PHE A 893 30.83 -15.27 49.49
CA PHE A 893 30.99 -13.92 48.95
C PHE A 893 32.40 -13.39 49.32
N GLY A 894 33.10 -12.74 48.38
CA GLY A 894 33.98 -11.57 48.65
C GLY A 894 35.31 -11.66 49.45
N LEU A 895 36.42 -11.38 48.73
CA LEU A 895 37.51 -10.41 49.06
C LEU A 895 38.72 -10.75 49.98
N VAL A 896 39.86 -11.02 49.30
CA VAL A 896 41.19 -10.32 49.35
C VAL A 896 41.97 -10.13 50.68
N THR A 897 43.24 -10.59 50.70
CA THR A 897 44.44 -9.83 51.17
C THR A 897 45.76 -10.45 50.64
N GLN A 898 46.90 -9.74 50.77
CA GLN A 898 48.16 -9.89 50.00
C GLN A 898 49.28 -10.72 50.68
N SER A 899 50.28 -11.19 49.90
CA SER A 899 51.74 -10.91 50.16
C SER A 899 52.70 -11.44 49.07
N GLN A 900 53.64 -10.57 48.64
CA GLN A 900 55.07 -10.71 48.20
C GLN A 900 55.62 -12.02 47.57
N GLY A 901 56.59 -11.99 46.63
CA GLY A 901 57.35 -10.89 46.00
C GLY A 901 58.46 -11.37 45.00
N GLU A 902 59.36 -10.45 44.60
CA GLU A 902 60.59 -10.58 43.74
C GLU A 902 60.45 -10.73 42.20
N GLU A 903 61.41 -10.30 41.34
CA GLU A 903 62.04 -8.95 41.15
C GLU A 903 62.83 -8.86 39.81
N SER A 904 63.41 -7.68 39.51
CA SER A 904 64.26 -7.27 38.34
C SER A 904 63.53 -7.05 36.99
N GLU A 905 63.45 -5.84 36.39
CA GLU A 905 64.47 -4.82 35.96
C GLU A 905 65.13 -5.15 34.60
N HIS A 906 65.42 -4.22 33.66
CA HIS A 906 65.29 -2.74 33.61
C HIS A 906 65.29 -2.23 32.13
N ASN A 907 64.80 -0.99 31.93
CA ASN A 907 65.11 -0.02 30.85
C ASN A 907 64.75 -0.21 29.36
N SER A 908 64.40 0.97 28.79
CA SER A 908 64.30 1.40 27.37
C SER A 908 63.06 0.98 26.57
#